data_AF-A0A7W1I1W5-F1
#
_entry.id   AF-A0A7W1I1W5-F1
#
_cell.length_a   1.000
_cell.length_b   1.000
_cell.length_c   1.000
_cell.angle_alpha   90.00
_cell.angle_beta   90.00
_cell.angle_gamma   90.00
#
_symmetry.space_group_name_H-M   'P 1'
#
loop_
_entity.id
_entity.type
_entity.pdbx_description
1 polymer ?
#
loop_
_entity_poly.entity_id
_entity_poly.type
_entity_poly.pdbx_seq_one_letter_code
_entity_poly.pdbx_strand_id
1 'polypeptide(L)'
;MRRLLSVVALLLAITAPAATQSNGKLQIHFMDVGQGDGAVLISPQGEVVLFDNGVLNQCGVPLAYLQSLGISKIDYHVASHYHSDHIGCTGTMLGMFPLQKFAFDRGGSYATQTYTSYVNAVGAKRVMAQKGQVLTLDASSSAPVTITFAALNGNGAATTDENDLSLVSVVRFGAFDAVIGGDLSGSGSGTIDPDPGTPCSYSVSPTSYSPGSGGGSTTVSVTTAANCAWSTSTNAAWLSISGGRVGSGTATLMAASNGSTARSGSVTVAGKAVSVNQAGSVVTPPPPPSDACPASPTPPSGATARCNNGQWSSSQNRSGTCSSNGGVACWVCPGILCSSNFSYEGVQASEVPTHVSAETYADIESSVAQLVGKVEVYKVHHHGSRYSSNSAWMSTTTPKASVLSVGASNSYGHPTIEALSRLRNANTRTYWTSMGNGASPAAGWDFIGNNIVVEVAAGATRFTVRYGGTTDTYSTWGSADPLPPAPPFGVFDTPSNGQVVAGEVAVTGWALDNSSVAGVTIYRSPMAGEPTQPNGLVYIGPATFVPGARPDIAGAYPTYPQNQAAGWGYMLLSNFLPNGGNGTFTLHAIATDDAGIAVPLGQKTIIANNGSSLLPFGTIDTPTQGETVSGVIRNWGWALTPSPGMIPFDGSTIGVYIDNVFVGRPFYGLNRADIAAVFPGYANTNAAVGYVDFDTRTLANGVHTISWVVYDNRGGGQGIGSRYFTINNHSCPN
;
A
#
# COMPACT_ATOMS: atom_id res chain seq x y z
N MET A 1 -64.75 -61.00 18.70
CA MET A 1 -63.54 -61.30 19.50
C MET A 1 -62.39 -60.46 18.99
N ARG A 2 -61.64 -59.83 19.92
CA ARG A 2 -60.33 -59.14 19.74
C ARG A 2 -60.35 -57.80 18.99
N ARG A 3 -59.62 -56.75 19.38
CA ARG A 3 -58.98 -56.29 20.64
C ARG A 3 -58.45 -54.87 20.34
N LEU A 4 -58.44 -54.00 21.35
CA LEU A 4 -57.79 -52.67 21.39
C LEU A 4 -56.35 -52.68 20.84
N LEU A 5 -55.91 -51.56 20.28
CA LEU A 5 -54.68 -50.86 20.72
C LEU A 5 -54.57 -49.47 20.06
N SER A 6 -54.84 -48.44 20.86
CA SER A 6 -54.47 -47.05 20.60
C SER A 6 -52.94 -46.91 20.68
N VAL A 7 -52.32 -46.33 19.65
CA VAL A 7 -50.93 -45.87 19.72
C VAL A 7 -50.95 -44.35 19.81
N VAL A 8 -50.76 -43.85 21.04
CA VAL A 8 -50.37 -42.47 21.30
C VAL A 8 -48.89 -42.37 20.97
N ALA A 9 -48.56 -41.76 19.83
CA ALA A 9 -47.20 -41.38 19.50
C ALA A 9 -46.89 -40.09 20.28
N LEU A 10 -46.23 -40.24 21.43
CA LEU A 10 -45.64 -39.15 22.18
C LEU A 10 -44.43 -38.63 21.37
N LEU A 11 -44.63 -37.58 20.57
CA LEU A 11 -43.53 -36.80 20.01
C LEU A 11 -42.81 -36.12 21.19
N LEU A 12 -41.70 -36.72 21.63
CA LEU A 12 -40.68 -36.00 22.38
C LEU A 12 -40.05 -35.01 21.40
N ALA A 13 -40.55 -33.77 21.37
CA ALA A 13 -39.81 -32.64 20.85
C ALA A 13 -38.56 -32.50 21.73
N ILE A 14 -37.42 -32.94 21.23
CA ILE A 14 -36.12 -32.57 21.77
C ILE A 14 -35.99 -31.07 21.48
N THR A 15 -36.48 -30.24 22.39
CA THR A 15 -36.12 -28.83 22.41
C THR A 15 -34.64 -28.78 22.73
N ALA A 16 -33.80 -28.55 21.71
CA ALA A 16 -32.46 -28.07 21.96
C ALA A 16 -32.59 -26.86 22.90
N PRO A 17 -31.86 -26.79 24.02
CA PRO A 17 -31.91 -25.61 24.86
C PRO A 17 -31.53 -24.43 23.98
N ALA A 18 -32.43 -23.44 23.87
CA ALA A 18 -32.08 -22.16 23.28
C ALA A 18 -30.80 -21.69 23.98
N ALA A 19 -29.74 -21.43 23.21
CA ALA A 19 -28.54 -20.83 23.75
C ALA A 19 -28.99 -19.59 24.54
N THR A 20 -28.72 -19.57 25.84
CA THR A 20 -29.14 -18.46 26.69
C THR A 20 -28.50 -17.20 26.13
N GLN A 21 -29.35 -16.28 25.68
CA GLN A 21 -28.96 -15.00 25.11
C GLN A 21 -28.05 -14.20 26.07
N SER A 22 -28.13 -14.50 27.38
CA SER A 22 -27.16 -14.07 28.38
C SER A 22 -25.99 -15.07 28.50
N ASN A 23 -24.80 -14.63 28.09
CA ASN A 23 -23.56 -15.38 28.27
C ASN A 23 -22.52 -14.64 29.13
N GLY A 24 -22.92 -13.53 29.76
CA GLY A 24 -22.06 -12.72 30.62
C GLY A 24 -21.07 -11.83 29.87
N LYS A 25 -21.17 -11.72 28.53
CA LYS A 25 -20.34 -10.86 27.70
C LYS A 25 -21.19 -9.87 26.91
N LEU A 26 -20.65 -8.69 26.67
CA LEU A 26 -21.13 -7.84 25.58
C LEU A 26 -20.71 -8.48 24.26
N GLN A 27 -21.64 -8.59 23.32
CA GLN A 27 -21.37 -8.99 21.95
C GLN A 27 -21.88 -7.93 20.98
N ILE A 28 -21.08 -7.57 19.98
CA ILE A 28 -21.51 -6.72 18.85
C ILE A 28 -21.20 -7.49 17.57
N HIS A 29 -22.25 -7.85 16.85
CA HIS A 29 -22.16 -8.59 15.59
C HIS A 29 -22.43 -7.63 14.44
N PHE A 30 -21.38 -7.26 13.70
CA PHE A 30 -21.51 -6.55 12.44
C PHE A 30 -21.87 -7.58 11.36
N MET A 31 -23.11 -7.48 10.88
CA MET A 31 -23.72 -8.50 10.03
C MET A 31 -23.32 -8.28 8.58
N ASP A 32 -23.14 -9.37 7.84
CA ASP A 32 -23.13 -9.33 6.39
C ASP A 32 -24.57 -9.10 5.88
N VAL A 33 -24.87 -7.84 5.61
CA VAL A 33 -26.14 -7.39 5.05
C VAL A 33 -26.09 -7.26 3.53
N GLY A 34 -24.99 -7.68 2.90
CA GLY A 34 -24.66 -7.28 1.53
C GLY A 34 -24.20 -5.82 1.52
N GLN A 35 -24.95 -4.95 0.85
CA GLN A 35 -24.66 -3.51 0.85
C GLN A 35 -25.41 -2.83 2.03
N GLY A 36 -24.84 -1.75 2.58
CA GLY A 36 -25.41 -1.06 3.72
C GLY A 36 -24.77 -1.43 5.06
N ASP A 37 -25.42 -0.97 6.13
CA ASP A 37 -25.03 -1.27 7.51
C ASP A 37 -26.07 -2.14 8.22
N GLY A 38 -25.57 -2.97 9.13
CA GLY A 38 -26.38 -3.72 10.06
C GLY A 38 -25.51 -4.32 11.15
N ALA A 39 -25.88 -4.08 12.40
CA ALA A 39 -25.24 -4.69 13.55
C ALA A 39 -26.27 -5.08 14.60
N VAL A 40 -26.03 -6.20 15.29
CA VAL A 40 -26.80 -6.57 16.48
C VAL A 40 -25.90 -6.60 17.70
N LEU A 41 -26.31 -5.88 18.74
CA LEU A 41 -25.69 -5.91 20.05
C LEU A 41 -26.51 -6.83 20.97
N ILE A 42 -25.83 -7.70 21.69
CA ILE A 42 -26.39 -8.54 22.75
C ILE A 42 -25.66 -8.18 24.04
N SER A 43 -26.40 -7.69 25.03
CA SER A 43 -25.84 -7.34 26.34
C SER A 43 -25.46 -8.58 27.15
N PRO A 44 -24.62 -8.46 28.19
CA PRO A 44 -24.31 -9.57 29.09
C PRO A 44 -25.53 -10.31 29.66
N GLN A 45 -26.64 -9.62 29.91
CA GLN A 45 -27.89 -10.23 30.39
C GLN A 45 -28.92 -10.52 29.28
N GLY A 46 -28.55 -10.32 28.00
CA GLY A 46 -29.31 -10.76 26.83
C GLY A 46 -30.31 -9.75 26.29
N GLU A 47 -30.23 -8.47 26.66
CA GLU A 47 -30.96 -7.41 25.95
C GLU A 47 -30.38 -7.20 24.55
N VAL A 48 -31.28 -7.07 23.57
CA VAL A 48 -30.91 -6.99 22.15
C VAL A 48 -31.14 -5.59 21.58
N VAL A 49 -30.12 -5.04 20.94
CA VAL A 49 -30.22 -3.80 20.16
C VAL A 49 -29.86 -4.08 18.71
N LEU A 50 -30.78 -3.78 17.79
CA LEU A 50 -30.54 -3.83 16.35
C LEU A 50 -30.20 -2.42 15.84
N PHE A 51 -29.00 -2.24 15.31
CA PHE A 51 -28.53 -1.02 14.65
C PHE A 51 -28.56 -1.23 13.14
N ASP A 52 -29.42 -0.49 12.43
CA ASP A 52 -29.64 -0.69 11.00
C ASP A 52 -29.90 -2.18 10.65
N ASN A 53 -30.12 -2.51 9.37
CA ASN A 53 -30.46 -3.88 8.97
C ASN A 53 -30.31 -4.18 7.48
N GLY A 54 -29.65 -3.33 6.69
CA GLY A 54 -29.38 -3.62 5.28
C GLY A 54 -30.51 -3.27 4.32
N VAL A 55 -30.31 -3.72 3.07
CA VAL A 55 -31.08 -3.35 1.89
C VAL A 55 -32.48 -3.96 1.85
N LEU A 56 -33.46 -3.13 1.50
CA LEU A 56 -34.83 -3.55 1.22
C LEU A 56 -34.85 -4.73 0.23
N ASN A 57 -35.57 -5.80 0.59
CA ASN A 57 -35.68 -7.05 -0.17
C ASN A 57 -34.42 -7.93 -0.23
N GLN A 58 -33.33 -7.60 0.47
CA GLN A 58 -32.12 -8.44 0.58
C GLN A 58 -31.95 -9.04 2.00
N CYS A 59 -33.08 -9.30 2.67
CA CYS A 59 -33.09 -9.62 4.10
C CYS A 59 -32.74 -11.07 4.44
N GLY A 60 -32.64 -11.97 3.46
CA GLY A 60 -32.49 -13.41 3.71
C GLY A 60 -31.25 -13.78 4.52
N VAL A 61 -30.08 -13.22 4.14
CA VAL A 61 -28.81 -13.46 4.84
C VAL A 61 -28.83 -12.91 6.27
N PRO A 62 -29.12 -11.62 6.52
CA PRO A 62 -29.11 -11.10 7.88
C PRO A 62 -30.22 -11.71 8.75
N LEU A 63 -31.38 -12.06 8.19
CA LEU A 63 -32.47 -12.70 8.93
C LEU A 63 -32.05 -14.09 9.41
N ALA A 64 -31.48 -14.91 8.52
CA ALA A 64 -30.96 -16.23 8.87
C ALA A 64 -29.84 -16.14 9.92
N TYR A 65 -29.01 -15.09 9.84
CA TYR A 65 -27.97 -14.86 10.84
C TYR A 65 -28.55 -14.53 12.22
N LEU A 66 -29.52 -13.61 12.33
CA LEU A 66 -30.19 -13.33 13.62
C LEU A 66 -30.88 -14.58 14.20
N GLN A 67 -31.51 -15.40 13.36
CA GLN A 67 -32.08 -16.69 13.78
C GLN A 67 -30.99 -17.62 14.34
N SER A 68 -29.82 -17.67 13.70
CA SER A 68 -28.69 -18.51 14.13
C SER A 68 -28.12 -18.11 15.50
N LEU A 69 -28.29 -16.84 15.89
CA LEU A 69 -27.93 -16.33 17.22
C LEU A 69 -28.95 -16.70 18.30
N GLY A 70 -30.06 -17.37 17.95
CA GLY A 70 -31.12 -17.71 18.89
C GLY A 70 -31.94 -16.51 19.36
N ILE A 71 -31.87 -15.38 18.64
CA ILE A 71 -32.64 -14.18 18.96
C ILE A 71 -34.12 -14.47 18.73
N SER A 72 -34.96 -14.09 19.69
CA SER A 72 -36.43 -14.25 19.61
C SER A 72 -37.17 -12.90 19.62
N LYS A 73 -36.48 -11.83 19.99
CA LYS A 73 -37.02 -10.47 20.15
C LYS A 73 -35.91 -9.44 19.94
N ILE A 74 -36.31 -8.22 19.63
CA ILE A 74 -35.43 -7.06 19.62
C ILE A 74 -35.92 -6.12 20.72
N ASP A 75 -35.08 -5.77 21.70
CA ASP A 75 -35.51 -4.86 22.76
C ASP A 75 -35.52 -3.41 22.26
N TYR A 76 -34.46 -3.01 21.57
CA TYR A 76 -34.34 -1.68 20.97
C TYR A 76 -33.93 -1.77 19.50
N HIS A 77 -34.44 -0.86 18.69
CA HIS A 77 -33.96 -0.62 17.33
C HIS A 77 -33.31 0.77 17.27
N VAL A 78 -32.25 0.94 16.50
CA VAL A 78 -31.61 2.22 16.24
C VAL A 78 -31.39 2.34 14.74
N ALA A 79 -32.08 3.30 14.11
CA ALA A 79 -31.82 3.65 12.71
C ALA A 79 -30.83 4.82 12.68
N SER A 80 -29.70 4.65 11.99
CA SER A 80 -28.74 5.74 11.78
C SER A 80 -29.37 6.83 10.90
N HIS A 81 -29.86 6.47 9.72
CA HIS A 81 -30.57 7.34 8.79
C HIS A 81 -31.54 6.52 7.91
N TYR A 82 -32.24 7.19 6.99
CA TYR A 82 -33.40 6.60 6.31
C TYR A 82 -33.14 6.05 4.90
N HIS A 83 -31.88 5.83 4.50
CA HIS A 83 -31.60 5.14 3.25
C HIS A 83 -31.95 3.64 3.33
N SER A 84 -32.23 3.09 2.15
CA SER A 84 -32.82 1.75 2.03
C SER A 84 -31.93 0.62 2.50
N ASP A 85 -30.64 0.86 2.54
CA ASP A 85 -29.55 -0.02 2.94
C ASP A 85 -29.24 0.04 4.43
N HIS A 86 -29.99 0.88 5.17
CA HIS A 86 -29.90 0.97 6.63
C HIS A 86 -31.19 0.50 7.30
N ILE A 87 -32.35 0.88 6.76
CA ILE A 87 -33.66 0.54 7.37
C ILE A 87 -34.50 -0.43 6.54
N GLY A 88 -33.98 -0.93 5.42
CA GLY A 88 -34.77 -1.65 4.42
C GLY A 88 -35.37 -2.96 4.90
N CYS A 89 -34.68 -3.68 5.77
CA CYS A 89 -35.14 -4.94 6.31
C CYS A 89 -35.97 -4.83 7.59
N THR A 90 -36.17 -3.63 8.13
CA THR A 90 -36.84 -3.42 9.43
C THR A 90 -38.18 -4.14 9.51
N GLY A 91 -39.05 -4.00 8.50
CA GLY A 91 -40.37 -4.65 8.49
C GLY A 91 -40.28 -6.18 8.56
N THR A 92 -39.38 -6.78 7.78
CA THR A 92 -39.15 -8.23 7.77
C THR A 92 -38.56 -8.70 9.10
N MET A 93 -37.57 -7.99 9.64
CA MET A 93 -36.91 -8.34 10.90
C MET A 93 -37.88 -8.27 12.08
N LEU A 94 -38.64 -7.17 12.20
CA LEU A 94 -39.57 -6.98 13.32
C LEU A 94 -40.81 -7.86 13.22
N GLY A 95 -41.16 -8.34 12.02
CA GLY A 95 -42.18 -9.37 11.84
C GLY A 95 -41.77 -10.74 12.42
N MET A 96 -40.46 -11.02 12.47
CA MET A 96 -39.93 -12.27 13.02
C MET A 96 -39.42 -12.14 14.47
N PHE A 97 -38.84 -11.00 14.82
CA PHE A 97 -38.30 -10.68 16.14
C PHE A 97 -39.00 -9.43 16.68
N PRO A 98 -40.14 -9.59 17.37
CA PRO A 98 -40.97 -8.45 17.75
C PRO A 98 -40.19 -7.42 18.59
N LEU A 99 -40.27 -6.15 18.18
CA LEU A 99 -39.69 -5.02 18.93
C LEU A 99 -40.40 -4.89 20.28
N GLN A 100 -39.66 -4.88 21.39
CA GLN A 100 -40.25 -4.81 22.73
C GLN A 100 -40.40 -3.37 23.23
N LYS A 101 -39.35 -2.55 23.12
CA LYS A 101 -39.29 -1.23 23.75
C LYS A 101 -39.39 -0.12 22.72
N PHE A 102 -38.28 0.51 22.33
CA PHE A 102 -38.28 1.71 21.49
C PHE A 102 -37.41 1.51 20.24
N ALA A 103 -37.84 2.14 19.15
CA ALA A 103 -37.03 2.35 17.96
C ALA A 103 -36.57 3.81 17.95
N PHE A 104 -35.27 4.03 18.12
CA PHE A 104 -34.66 5.35 18.09
C PHE A 104 -34.23 5.73 16.67
N ASP A 105 -34.53 6.96 16.27
CA ASP A 105 -34.02 7.55 15.03
C ASP A 105 -33.86 9.07 15.17
N ARG A 106 -33.52 9.74 14.07
CA ARG A 106 -33.27 11.19 14.04
C ARG A 106 -34.54 12.07 14.09
N GLY A 107 -35.74 11.50 14.15
CA GLY A 107 -37.02 12.20 14.36
C GLY A 107 -37.62 12.91 13.15
N GLY A 108 -36.93 12.95 12.00
CA GLY A 108 -37.42 13.57 10.76
C GLY A 108 -38.28 12.66 9.90
N SER A 109 -38.52 13.07 8.65
CA SER A 109 -39.20 12.28 7.60
C SER A 109 -38.31 12.14 6.37
N TYR A 110 -38.53 11.08 5.59
CA TYR A 110 -37.86 10.86 4.32
C TYR A 110 -38.84 10.31 3.28
N ALA A 111 -38.91 10.92 2.10
CA ALA A 111 -39.99 10.68 1.14
C ALA A 111 -39.74 9.42 0.30
N THR A 112 -39.63 8.26 0.94
CA THR A 112 -39.43 6.96 0.28
C THR A 112 -40.39 5.90 0.77
N GLN A 113 -40.61 4.88 -0.06
CA GLN A 113 -41.39 3.70 0.35
C GLN A 113 -40.70 2.95 1.50
N THR A 114 -39.37 2.89 1.48
CA THR A 114 -38.58 2.26 2.53
C THR A 114 -38.81 2.92 3.89
N TYR A 115 -38.77 4.25 3.97
CA TYR A 115 -39.07 4.98 5.19
C TYR A 115 -40.52 4.76 5.65
N THR A 116 -41.48 4.75 4.71
CA THR A 116 -42.88 4.45 5.03
C THR A 116 -43.04 3.06 5.65
N SER A 117 -42.39 2.04 5.06
CA SER A 117 -42.37 0.67 5.58
C SER A 117 -41.70 0.59 6.96
N TYR A 118 -40.60 1.30 7.16
CA TYR A 118 -39.92 1.41 8.46
C TYR A 118 -40.85 1.99 9.53
N VAL A 119 -41.46 3.17 9.29
CA VAL A 119 -42.37 3.82 10.24
C VAL A 119 -43.55 2.93 10.58
N ASN A 120 -44.13 2.24 9.59
CA ASN A 120 -45.23 1.30 9.83
C ASN A 120 -44.78 0.10 10.69
N ALA A 121 -43.57 -0.41 10.48
CA ALA A 121 -43.03 -1.53 11.24
C ALA A 121 -42.74 -1.18 12.70
N VAL A 122 -42.15 -0.01 12.97
CA VAL A 122 -41.85 0.43 14.34
C VAL A 122 -43.06 1.04 15.06
N GLY A 123 -44.03 1.57 14.31
CA GLY A 123 -45.30 2.08 14.79
C GLY A 123 -45.16 3.06 15.97
N ALA A 124 -46.00 2.88 16.99
CA ALA A 124 -46.02 3.73 18.19
C ALA A 124 -44.74 3.65 19.05
N LYS A 125 -43.80 2.75 18.75
CA LYS A 125 -42.53 2.60 19.47
C LYS A 125 -41.42 3.48 18.90
N ARG A 126 -41.67 4.20 17.80
CA ARG A 126 -40.74 5.15 17.20
C ARG A 126 -40.54 6.36 18.12
N VAL A 127 -39.29 6.66 18.45
CA VAL A 127 -38.89 7.77 19.32
C VAL A 127 -37.71 8.52 18.68
N MET A 128 -37.79 9.85 18.66
CA MET A 128 -36.65 10.68 18.28
C MET A 128 -35.58 10.63 19.37
N ALA A 129 -34.38 10.16 19.03
CA ALA A 129 -33.21 10.23 19.89
C ALA A 129 -32.86 11.70 20.23
N GLN A 130 -32.40 11.94 21.45
CA GLN A 130 -31.89 13.25 21.87
C GLN A 130 -30.37 13.23 21.93
N LYS A 131 -29.72 14.32 21.52
CA LYS A 131 -28.26 14.46 21.63
C LYS A 131 -27.83 14.34 23.09
N GLY A 132 -26.87 13.47 23.37
CA GLY A 132 -26.38 13.16 24.72
C GLY A 132 -27.29 12.23 25.53
N GLN A 133 -28.41 11.77 24.97
CA GLN A 133 -29.26 10.77 25.64
C GLN A 133 -28.49 9.47 25.81
N VAL A 134 -28.60 8.89 27.00
CA VAL A 134 -27.99 7.61 27.35
C VAL A 134 -29.08 6.56 27.49
N LEU A 135 -29.03 5.56 26.62
CA LEU A 135 -29.76 4.31 26.77
C LEU A 135 -28.92 3.37 27.65
N THR A 136 -29.49 2.87 28.74
CA THR A 136 -28.82 1.90 29.63
C THR A 136 -29.46 0.53 29.46
N LEU A 137 -28.65 -0.44 29.05
CA LEU A 137 -29.00 -1.86 29.02
C LEU A 137 -28.51 -2.53 30.30
N ASP A 138 -29.19 -3.58 30.71
CA ASP A 138 -28.94 -4.32 31.94
C ASP A 138 -28.92 -3.36 33.14
N ALA A 139 -29.88 -2.43 33.22
CA ALA A 139 -29.85 -1.31 34.17
C ALA A 139 -29.77 -1.74 35.65
N SER A 140 -30.19 -2.95 35.98
CA SER A 140 -30.09 -3.55 37.32
C SER A 140 -28.77 -4.29 37.58
N SER A 141 -27.88 -4.36 36.59
CA SER A 141 -26.56 -5.00 36.65
C SER A 141 -25.56 -4.13 37.40
N SER A 142 -24.56 -4.78 38.01
CA SER A 142 -23.37 -4.09 38.52
C SER A 142 -22.45 -3.56 37.41
N ALA A 143 -22.62 -4.05 36.18
CA ALA A 143 -21.91 -3.61 34.99
C ALA A 143 -22.91 -3.45 33.83
N PRO A 144 -23.66 -2.33 33.78
CA PRO A 144 -24.58 -2.06 32.68
C PRO A 144 -23.81 -1.69 31.39
N VAL A 145 -24.43 -1.94 30.24
CA VAL A 145 -23.96 -1.42 28.95
C VAL A 145 -24.68 -0.09 28.69
N THR A 146 -23.95 0.94 28.26
CA THR A 146 -24.58 2.22 27.91
C THR A 146 -24.40 2.52 26.43
N ILE A 147 -25.41 3.12 25.82
CA ILE A 147 -25.38 3.62 24.45
C ILE A 147 -25.70 5.10 24.51
N THR A 148 -24.73 5.95 24.19
CA THR A 148 -24.90 7.39 24.13
C THR A 148 -25.17 7.83 22.70
N PHE A 149 -26.25 8.55 22.46
CA PHE A 149 -26.53 9.19 21.17
C PHE A 149 -25.72 10.50 21.06
N ALA A 150 -24.49 10.40 20.58
CA ALA A 150 -23.50 11.48 20.61
C ALA A 150 -23.87 12.64 19.67
N ALA A 151 -24.42 12.32 18.51
CA ALA A 151 -24.83 13.28 17.50
C ALA A 151 -25.96 12.73 16.63
N LEU A 152 -26.71 13.63 16.00
CA LEU A 152 -27.76 13.35 15.02
C LEU A 152 -28.05 14.64 14.24
N ASN A 153 -28.74 14.53 13.11
CA ASN A 153 -29.21 15.67 12.31
C ASN A 153 -28.08 16.68 11.99
N GLY A 154 -26.94 16.19 11.50
CA GLY A 154 -25.81 17.03 11.08
C GLY A 154 -25.05 17.68 12.23
N ASN A 155 -25.36 17.38 13.49
CA ASN A 155 -24.73 17.97 14.67
C ASN A 155 -24.69 19.52 14.66
N GLY A 156 -25.69 20.15 14.05
CA GLY A 156 -25.78 21.62 13.90
C GLY A 156 -25.19 22.17 12.60
N ALA A 157 -24.63 21.34 11.73
CA ALA A 157 -24.28 21.73 10.37
C ALA A 157 -25.53 21.90 9.50
N ALA A 158 -25.50 22.87 8.57
CA ALA A 158 -26.55 23.07 7.60
C ALA A 158 -26.43 22.04 6.48
N THR A 159 -27.28 21.01 6.51
CA THR A 159 -27.33 19.96 5.50
C THR A 159 -28.75 19.44 5.32
N THR A 160 -29.03 18.95 4.12
CA THR A 160 -30.25 18.20 3.79
C THR A 160 -29.94 16.78 3.33
N ASP A 161 -28.65 16.42 3.26
CA ASP A 161 -28.23 15.09 2.86
C ASP A 161 -28.52 14.10 3.98
N GLU A 162 -29.14 12.98 3.65
CA GLU A 162 -29.60 12.01 4.64
C GLU A 162 -28.43 11.32 5.38
N ASN A 163 -27.28 11.14 4.72
CA ASN A 163 -26.09 10.55 5.32
C ASN A 163 -25.50 11.46 6.41
N ASP A 164 -25.44 12.77 6.13
CA ASP A 164 -24.98 13.77 7.10
C ASP A 164 -25.87 13.83 8.36
N LEU A 165 -27.15 13.47 8.21
CA LEU A 165 -28.12 13.49 9.30
C LEU A 165 -28.06 12.25 10.21
N SER A 166 -27.12 11.33 9.96
CA SER A 166 -26.95 10.07 10.69
C SER A 166 -26.91 10.24 12.21
N LEU A 167 -27.62 9.36 12.91
CA LEU A 167 -27.58 9.19 14.36
C LEU A 167 -26.33 8.38 14.75
N VAL A 168 -25.47 8.98 15.57
CA VAL A 168 -24.20 8.40 16.01
C VAL A 168 -24.34 7.84 17.42
N SER A 169 -24.07 6.55 17.57
CA SER A 169 -24.18 5.81 18.82
C SER A 169 -22.82 5.40 19.34
N VAL A 170 -22.52 5.74 20.60
CA VAL A 170 -21.31 5.30 21.31
C VAL A 170 -21.70 4.27 22.36
N VAL A 171 -21.29 3.03 22.16
CA VAL A 171 -21.49 1.90 23.07
C VAL A 171 -20.34 1.88 24.09
N ARG A 172 -20.65 1.77 25.38
CA ARG A 172 -19.65 1.65 26.45
C ARG A 172 -19.97 0.49 27.37
N PHE A 173 -18.93 -0.27 27.72
CA PHE A 173 -19.00 -1.37 28.68
C PHE A 173 -17.67 -1.53 29.43
N GLY A 174 -17.64 -1.15 30.70
CA GLY A 174 -16.40 -1.11 31.47
C GLY A 174 -15.40 -0.13 30.87
N ALA A 175 -14.24 -0.63 30.45
CA ALA A 175 -13.18 0.16 29.79
C ALA A 175 -13.24 0.10 28.25
N PHE A 176 -14.23 -0.59 27.68
CA PHE A 176 -14.41 -0.75 26.23
C PHE A 176 -15.43 0.25 25.69
N ASP A 177 -15.05 0.96 24.64
CA ASP A 177 -15.86 1.91 23.87
C ASP A 177 -15.89 1.49 22.39
N ALA A 178 -17.08 1.54 21.78
CA ALA A 178 -17.27 1.36 20.35
C ALA A 178 -18.19 2.43 19.76
N VAL A 179 -18.01 2.77 18.49
CA VAL A 179 -18.87 3.75 17.79
C VAL A 179 -19.50 3.15 16.53
N ILE A 180 -20.79 3.43 16.36
CA ILE A 180 -21.62 3.07 15.19
C ILE A 180 -22.35 4.34 14.74
N GLY A 181 -21.97 4.85 13.56
CA GLY A 181 -22.45 6.15 13.07
C GLY A 181 -23.15 6.14 11.72
N GLY A 182 -23.46 4.97 11.15
CA GLY A 182 -24.06 4.85 9.82
C GLY A 182 -23.17 5.51 8.75
N ASP A 183 -23.77 6.37 7.95
CA ASP A 183 -23.09 6.97 6.79
C ASP A 183 -22.56 8.37 7.03
N LEU A 184 -22.28 8.68 8.30
CA LEU A 184 -21.72 9.97 8.71
C LEU A 184 -20.55 10.39 7.81
N SER A 185 -20.70 11.56 7.21
CA SER A 185 -19.75 12.15 6.29
C SER A 185 -18.73 13.02 7.02
N GLY A 186 -17.50 13.04 6.50
CA GLY A 186 -16.38 13.82 7.01
C GLY A 186 -15.78 14.80 6.01
N SER A 187 -16.47 15.07 4.89
CA SER A 187 -16.02 16.04 3.90
C SER A 187 -17.18 16.56 3.06
N GLY A 188 -17.16 17.85 2.71
CA GLY A 188 -18.24 18.45 1.93
C GLY A 188 -17.99 18.54 0.42
N SER A 189 -19.02 18.89 -0.37
CA SER A 189 -18.87 19.15 -1.81
C SER A 189 -17.72 20.12 -2.06
N GLY A 190 -16.63 19.62 -2.63
CA GLY A 190 -15.43 20.41 -2.95
C GLY A 190 -14.38 20.54 -1.84
N THR A 191 -14.59 19.96 -0.66
CA THR A 191 -13.59 19.85 0.43
C THR A 191 -13.48 18.41 0.89
N ILE A 192 -13.06 17.52 -0.02
CA ILE A 192 -12.47 16.25 0.40
C ILE A 192 -11.30 16.63 1.33
N ASP A 193 -11.36 16.25 2.61
CA ASP A 193 -10.20 16.25 3.53
C ASP A 193 -9.01 15.80 2.70
N PRO A 194 -8.01 16.68 2.46
CA PRO A 194 -7.13 16.62 1.31
C PRO A 194 -6.69 15.19 1.13
N ASP A 195 -7.27 14.59 0.12
CA ASP A 195 -6.94 13.25 -0.26
C ASP A 195 -5.42 13.18 -0.42
N PRO A 196 -4.71 12.25 0.24
CA PRO A 196 -3.39 11.84 -0.21
C PRO A 196 -3.41 11.18 -1.62
N GLY A 197 -4.50 11.31 -2.39
CA GLY A 197 -4.81 10.40 -3.49
C GLY A 197 -5.73 10.90 -4.61
N THR A 198 -5.96 12.20 -4.85
CA THR A 198 -6.23 12.60 -6.24
C THR A 198 -4.87 12.62 -6.89
N PRO A 199 -4.57 11.77 -7.88
CA PRO A 199 -3.26 11.77 -8.51
C PRO A 199 -2.97 13.19 -8.97
N CYS A 200 -1.96 13.82 -8.37
CA CYS A 200 -1.67 15.20 -8.66
C CYS A 200 -1.47 15.37 -10.17
N SER A 201 -2.31 16.19 -10.79
CA SER A 201 -2.15 16.58 -12.18
C SER A 201 -1.18 17.75 -12.23
N TYR A 202 -0.11 17.56 -12.99
CA TYR A 202 0.94 18.55 -13.15
C TYR A 202 0.94 19.02 -14.59
N SER A 203 0.88 20.33 -14.84
CA SER A 203 1.21 20.90 -16.14
C SER A 203 2.56 21.57 -16.03
N VAL A 204 3.47 21.26 -16.95
CA VAL A 204 4.85 21.76 -16.95
C VAL A 204 5.09 22.50 -18.25
N SER A 205 5.53 23.76 -18.17
CA SER A 205 5.80 24.59 -19.34
C SER A 205 7.04 25.47 -19.12
N PRO A 206 8.00 25.48 -20.06
CA PRO A 206 8.02 24.71 -21.31
C PRO A 206 8.37 23.22 -21.08
N THR A 207 7.95 22.33 -21.99
CA THR A 207 8.33 20.89 -21.98
C THR A 207 9.65 20.61 -22.70
N SER A 208 10.29 21.65 -23.26
CA SER A 208 11.64 21.57 -23.82
C SER A 208 12.42 22.88 -23.63
N TYR A 209 13.75 22.76 -23.61
CA TYR A 209 14.69 23.87 -23.51
C TYR A 209 15.89 23.60 -24.43
N SER A 210 16.28 24.56 -25.27
CA SER A 210 17.37 24.37 -26.24
C SER A 210 18.44 25.45 -26.11
N PRO A 211 19.32 25.38 -25.08
CA PRO A 211 20.40 26.32 -24.92
C PRO A 211 21.49 26.11 -25.99
N GLY A 212 22.19 27.19 -26.35
CA GLY A 212 23.39 27.11 -27.18
C GLY A 212 24.54 26.40 -26.48
N SER A 213 25.65 26.20 -27.20
CA SER A 213 26.85 25.54 -26.67
C SER A 213 27.50 26.28 -25.50
N GLY A 214 27.20 27.56 -25.27
CA GLY A 214 27.61 28.30 -24.07
C GLY A 214 26.86 27.91 -22.78
N GLY A 215 25.79 27.12 -22.87
CA GLY A 215 24.90 26.88 -21.73
C GLY A 215 23.87 28.00 -21.54
N GLY A 216 23.17 27.99 -20.42
CA GLY A 216 22.16 28.98 -20.08
C GLY A 216 21.17 28.49 -19.02
N SER A 217 20.34 29.39 -18.53
CA SER A 217 19.26 29.08 -17.58
C SER A 217 17.88 29.40 -18.16
N THR A 218 16.87 28.66 -17.71
CA THR A 218 15.44 28.96 -17.97
C THR A 218 14.60 28.59 -16.76
N THR A 219 13.41 29.17 -16.66
CA THR A 219 12.41 28.81 -15.65
C THR A 219 11.34 27.90 -16.24
N VAL A 220 11.08 26.80 -15.54
CA VAL A 220 10.00 25.85 -15.85
C VAL A 220 8.86 26.10 -14.88
N SER A 221 7.70 26.48 -15.40
CA SER A 221 6.49 26.70 -14.61
C SER A 221 5.73 25.39 -14.41
N VAL A 222 5.29 25.15 -13.18
CA VAL A 222 4.45 24.03 -12.78
C VAL A 222 3.10 24.57 -12.33
N THR A 223 2.05 24.19 -13.04
CA THR A 223 0.67 24.46 -12.63
C THR A 223 0.08 23.19 -12.05
N THR A 224 -0.32 23.25 -10.79
CA THR A 224 -0.93 22.14 -10.04
C THR A 224 -1.78 22.67 -8.87
N ALA A 225 -2.62 21.83 -8.28
CA ALA A 225 -3.47 22.18 -7.15
C ALA A 225 -2.63 22.60 -5.93
N ALA A 226 -3.18 23.46 -5.07
CA ALA A 226 -2.45 24.10 -3.97
C ALA A 226 -1.81 23.12 -2.97
N ASN A 227 -2.31 21.88 -2.88
CA ASN A 227 -1.85 20.80 -2.00
C ASN A 227 -0.92 19.78 -2.69
N CYS A 228 -0.67 19.89 -4.00
CA CYS A 228 0.17 18.95 -4.73
C CYS A 228 1.67 19.25 -4.57
N ALA A 229 2.38 18.35 -3.90
CA ALA A 229 3.82 18.43 -3.72
C ALA A 229 4.53 17.86 -4.94
N TRP A 230 5.40 18.66 -5.55
CA TRP A 230 6.24 18.20 -6.66
C TRP A 230 7.70 18.47 -6.38
N SER A 231 8.54 17.57 -6.87
CA SER A 231 9.99 17.66 -6.80
C SER A 231 10.58 17.85 -8.19
N THR A 232 11.88 18.15 -8.21
CA THR A 232 12.67 18.22 -9.43
C THR A 232 13.85 17.25 -9.35
N SER A 233 14.22 16.68 -10.49
CA SER A 233 15.40 15.84 -10.62
C SER A 233 15.95 15.95 -12.04
N THR A 234 17.20 15.55 -12.24
CA THR A 234 17.83 15.53 -13.57
C THR A 234 18.49 14.19 -13.82
N ASN A 235 18.53 13.75 -15.07
CA ASN A 235 19.23 12.54 -15.50
C ASN A 235 20.59 12.83 -16.16
N ALA A 236 21.02 14.09 -16.25
CA ALA A 236 22.23 14.49 -16.97
C ALA A 236 23.08 15.41 -16.10
N ALA A 237 24.32 15.02 -15.84
CA ALA A 237 25.22 15.73 -14.93
C ALA A 237 25.60 17.16 -15.37
N TRP A 238 25.38 17.52 -16.64
CA TRP A 238 25.59 18.88 -17.16
C TRP A 238 24.35 19.78 -17.04
N LEU A 239 23.25 19.25 -16.49
CA LEU A 239 22.05 19.99 -16.14
C LEU A 239 21.94 20.11 -14.62
N SER A 240 21.43 21.23 -14.14
CA SER A 240 21.00 21.39 -12.75
C SER A 240 19.60 21.97 -12.72
N ILE A 241 18.73 21.44 -11.88
CA ILE A 241 17.37 21.93 -11.67
C ILE A 241 17.18 22.17 -10.18
N SER A 242 16.66 23.35 -9.82
CA SER A 242 16.38 23.70 -8.44
C SER A 242 14.96 24.26 -8.32
N GLY A 243 14.25 23.78 -7.31
CA GLY A 243 12.82 24.02 -7.13
C GLY A 243 12.12 22.74 -6.65
N GLY A 244 10.85 22.88 -6.30
CA GLY A 244 10.07 21.83 -5.68
C GLY A 244 9.40 22.37 -4.43
N ARG A 245 8.08 22.32 -4.44
CA ARG A 245 7.25 22.93 -3.40
C ARG A 245 5.84 22.35 -3.49
N VAL A 246 5.00 22.78 -2.56
CA VAL A 246 3.58 22.48 -2.53
C VAL A 246 2.84 23.56 -3.32
N GLY A 247 1.99 23.15 -4.27
CA GLY A 247 1.22 24.06 -5.13
C GLY A 247 1.95 24.59 -6.37
N SER A 248 1.25 25.34 -7.21
CA SER A 248 1.77 25.91 -8.48
C SER A 248 2.96 26.85 -8.26
N GLY A 249 4.08 26.65 -8.95
CA GLY A 249 5.31 27.45 -8.79
C GLY A 249 6.31 27.23 -9.93
N THR A 250 7.54 27.74 -9.81
CA THR A 250 8.58 27.62 -10.84
C THR A 250 9.81 26.85 -10.35
N ALA A 251 10.49 26.19 -11.27
CA ALA A 251 11.81 25.59 -11.07
C ALA A 251 12.83 26.22 -12.02
N THR A 252 14.04 26.46 -11.53
CA THR A 252 15.13 27.05 -12.33
C THR A 252 16.02 25.95 -12.87
N LEU A 253 15.98 25.77 -14.19
CA LEU A 253 16.80 24.85 -14.96
C LEU A 253 18.05 25.59 -15.46
N MET A 254 19.23 25.02 -15.25
CA MET A 254 20.48 25.51 -15.83
C MET A 254 21.19 24.40 -16.59
N ALA A 255 21.75 24.74 -17.75
CA ALA A 255 22.60 23.90 -18.56
C ALA A 255 24.02 24.46 -18.57
N ALA A 256 25.00 23.64 -18.19
CA ALA A 256 26.42 23.97 -18.29
C ALA A 256 26.86 24.06 -19.76
N SER A 257 27.92 24.81 -20.06
CA SER A 257 28.48 24.92 -21.42
C SER A 257 28.88 23.56 -22.01
N ASN A 258 28.69 23.38 -23.32
CA ASN A 258 29.01 22.18 -24.09
C ASN A 258 30.06 22.44 -25.17
N GLY A 259 31.30 22.02 -24.91
CA GLY A 259 32.42 22.14 -25.85
C GLY A 259 32.55 20.99 -26.86
N SER A 260 31.68 19.98 -26.83
CA SER A 260 31.78 18.76 -27.67
C SER A 260 30.68 18.72 -28.75
N THR A 261 30.31 17.53 -29.25
CA THR A 261 29.15 17.34 -30.13
C THR A 261 27.84 17.66 -29.40
N ALA A 262 26.76 17.87 -30.16
CA ALA A 262 25.44 18.14 -29.58
C ALA A 262 25.03 17.03 -28.62
N ARG A 263 24.47 17.42 -27.47
CA ARG A 263 24.08 16.50 -26.40
C ARG A 263 22.66 16.78 -25.95
N SER A 264 21.99 15.72 -25.54
CA SER A 264 20.61 15.77 -25.06
C SER A 264 20.55 15.19 -23.66
N GLY A 265 19.67 15.76 -22.85
CA GLY A 265 19.39 15.34 -21.49
C GLY A 265 17.97 15.76 -21.13
N SER A 266 17.51 15.43 -19.94
CA SER A 266 16.23 15.93 -19.47
C SER A 266 16.26 16.22 -17.98
N VAL A 267 15.32 17.06 -17.57
CA VAL A 267 14.98 17.24 -16.17
C VAL A 267 13.55 16.79 -15.96
N THR A 268 13.30 16.11 -14.86
CA THR A 268 11.95 15.77 -14.45
C THR A 268 11.48 16.85 -13.48
N VAL A 269 10.37 17.49 -13.82
CA VAL A 269 9.71 18.49 -12.99
C VAL A 269 8.30 17.98 -12.75
N ALA A 270 7.94 17.76 -11.48
CA ALA A 270 6.60 17.27 -11.13
C ALA A 270 6.19 15.98 -11.88
N GLY A 271 7.15 15.05 -12.03
CA GLY A 271 6.97 13.78 -12.73
C GLY A 271 6.92 13.87 -14.26
N LYS A 272 6.99 15.07 -14.87
CA LYS A 272 7.05 15.25 -16.33
C LYS A 272 8.45 15.60 -16.80
N ALA A 273 8.87 15.00 -17.91
CA ALA A 273 10.16 15.28 -18.52
C ALA A 273 10.12 16.61 -19.31
N VAL A 274 11.10 17.47 -19.04
CA VAL A 274 11.47 18.63 -19.86
C VAL A 274 12.74 18.27 -20.61
N SER A 275 12.64 18.15 -21.93
CA SER A 275 13.77 17.75 -22.78
C SER A 275 14.73 18.92 -22.99
N VAL A 276 16.02 18.70 -22.76
CA VAL A 276 17.07 19.69 -23.00
C VAL A 276 17.97 19.23 -24.13
N ASN A 277 17.95 19.95 -25.25
CA ASN A 277 18.80 19.68 -26.41
C ASN A 277 19.82 20.81 -26.54
N GLN A 278 21.05 20.54 -26.14
CA GLN A 278 22.11 21.53 -26.14
C GLN A 278 23.03 21.35 -27.34
N ALA A 279 23.17 22.41 -28.13
CA ALA A 279 24.10 22.43 -29.25
C ALA A 279 25.55 22.18 -28.78
N GLY A 280 26.34 21.51 -29.61
CA GLY A 280 27.76 21.34 -29.43
C GLY A 280 28.55 22.38 -30.24
N SER A 281 29.74 22.76 -29.78
CA SER A 281 30.59 23.71 -30.50
C SER A 281 31.56 23.03 -31.49
N VAL A 282 31.09 22.21 -32.45
CA VAL A 282 31.88 21.94 -33.69
C VAL A 282 30.98 21.58 -34.88
N VAL A 283 31.46 21.92 -36.08
CA VAL A 283 30.82 22.23 -37.38
C VAL A 283 30.11 21.06 -38.13
N THR A 284 29.06 21.43 -38.87
CA THR A 284 28.02 20.74 -39.72
C THR A 284 28.49 19.99 -41.01
N PRO A 285 27.62 19.40 -41.90
CA PRO A 285 26.41 18.50 -41.86
C PRO A 285 26.48 17.32 -42.92
N PRO A 286 25.44 16.54 -43.39
CA PRO A 286 23.96 16.47 -43.19
C PRO A 286 23.35 15.03 -42.89
N PRO A 287 21.99 14.84 -42.74
CA PRO A 287 21.36 13.85 -41.83
C PRO A 287 20.51 12.68 -42.45
N PRO A 288 20.02 11.69 -41.64
CA PRO A 288 18.94 10.73 -41.98
C PRO A 288 17.61 10.95 -41.17
N PRO A 289 16.50 10.23 -41.48
CA PRO A 289 15.11 10.74 -41.46
C PRO A 289 14.23 10.37 -40.24
N SER A 290 13.08 11.07 -40.12
CA SER A 290 12.07 11.00 -39.04
C SER A 290 10.71 10.42 -39.48
N ASP A 291 9.97 9.79 -38.54
CA ASP A 291 8.66 9.10 -38.64
C ASP A 291 7.41 9.94 -39.01
N ALA A 292 7.55 11.02 -39.79
CA ALA A 292 6.41 11.75 -40.34
C ALA A 292 6.30 11.49 -41.85
N CYS A 293 5.08 11.37 -42.40
CA CYS A 293 4.93 11.33 -43.85
C CYS A 293 5.62 12.57 -44.45
N PRO A 294 6.51 12.44 -45.45
CA PRO A 294 7.11 13.59 -46.12
C PRO A 294 5.99 14.47 -46.71
N ALA A 295 6.22 15.79 -46.72
CA ALA A 295 5.22 16.82 -47.04
C ALA A 295 4.69 16.82 -48.49
N SER A 296 4.84 15.73 -49.24
CA SER A 296 4.28 15.56 -50.59
C SER A 296 4.19 14.07 -50.95
N PRO A 297 3.09 13.60 -51.59
CA PRO A 297 1.96 14.35 -52.12
C PRO A 297 0.96 14.79 -51.03
N THR A 298 0.26 15.88 -51.29
CA THR A 298 -0.78 16.43 -50.41
C THR A 298 -1.87 15.37 -50.18
N PRO A 299 -2.18 15.00 -48.92
CA PRO A 299 -3.20 14.00 -48.65
C PRO A 299 -4.57 14.48 -49.15
N PRO A 300 -5.40 13.60 -49.76
CA PRO A 300 -6.78 13.93 -50.10
C PRO A 300 -7.57 14.34 -48.85
N SER A 301 -8.58 15.20 -49.04
CA SER A 301 -9.47 15.60 -47.95
C SER A 301 -10.09 14.39 -47.26
N GLY A 302 -9.90 14.28 -45.93
CA GLY A 302 -10.38 13.17 -45.11
C GLY A 302 -9.44 11.96 -45.00
N ALA A 303 -8.22 12.01 -45.55
CA ALA A 303 -7.22 10.96 -45.36
C ALA A 303 -6.65 10.96 -43.94
N THR A 304 -6.57 9.78 -43.32
CA THR A 304 -6.10 9.56 -41.95
C THR A 304 -4.71 8.90 -41.91
N ALA A 305 -4.33 8.13 -42.93
CA ALA A 305 -3.03 7.44 -43.03
C ALA A 305 -2.58 7.19 -44.48
N ARG A 306 -1.26 7.07 -44.71
CA ARG A 306 -0.68 6.54 -45.95
C ARG A 306 -0.33 5.06 -45.77
N CYS A 307 -0.76 4.20 -46.67
CA CYS A 307 -0.43 2.78 -46.66
C CYS A 307 0.94 2.51 -47.32
N ASN A 308 1.58 1.38 -47.02
CA ASN A 308 2.90 1.00 -47.56
C ASN A 308 2.95 0.92 -49.09
N ASN A 309 1.82 0.62 -49.74
CA ASN A 309 1.69 0.63 -51.20
C ASN A 309 1.43 2.01 -51.81
N GLY A 310 1.47 3.09 -51.01
CA GLY A 310 1.31 4.48 -51.45
C GLY A 310 -0.12 5.00 -51.51
N GLN A 311 -1.13 4.15 -51.28
CA GLN A 311 -2.55 4.55 -51.22
C GLN A 311 -2.89 5.28 -49.92
N TRP A 312 -3.98 6.04 -49.93
CA TRP A 312 -4.46 6.79 -48.76
C TRP A 312 -5.67 6.09 -48.14
N SER A 313 -5.67 5.97 -46.81
CA SER A 313 -6.82 5.50 -46.05
C SER A 313 -7.56 6.68 -45.44
N SER A 314 -8.89 6.58 -45.34
CA SER A 314 -9.76 7.51 -44.60
C SER A 314 -10.36 6.89 -43.32
N SER A 315 -9.89 5.69 -42.94
CA SER A 315 -10.42 4.99 -41.77
C SER A 315 -10.09 5.74 -40.48
N GLN A 316 -11.08 5.94 -39.63
CA GLN A 316 -10.94 6.65 -38.35
C GLN A 316 -10.57 5.71 -37.19
N ASN A 317 -10.63 4.40 -37.41
CA ASN A 317 -10.30 3.38 -36.41
C ASN A 317 -8.95 2.74 -36.73
N ARG A 318 -8.05 2.64 -35.73
CA ARG A 318 -6.69 2.08 -35.88
C ARG A 318 -6.68 0.58 -36.18
N SER A 319 -7.67 -0.16 -35.70
CA SER A 319 -7.80 -1.59 -35.98
C SER A 319 -8.29 -1.79 -37.42
N GLY A 320 -7.42 -2.34 -38.28
CA GLY A 320 -7.73 -2.63 -39.68
C GLY A 320 -7.36 -1.54 -40.70
N THR A 321 -6.80 -0.40 -40.29
CA THR A 321 -6.32 0.65 -41.23
C THR A 321 -5.24 0.08 -42.16
N CYS A 322 -5.35 0.30 -43.47
CA CYS A 322 -4.42 -0.22 -44.49
C CYS A 322 -4.27 -1.76 -44.51
N SER A 323 -5.16 -2.52 -43.88
CA SER A 323 -5.08 -3.99 -43.77
C SER A 323 -5.07 -4.69 -45.13
N SER A 324 -5.82 -4.17 -46.10
CA SER A 324 -5.85 -4.66 -47.49
C SER A 324 -4.75 -4.07 -48.38
N ASN A 325 -3.90 -3.18 -47.83
CA ASN A 325 -2.95 -2.33 -48.57
C ASN A 325 -1.52 -2.40 -48.00
N GLY A 326 -1.17 -3.53 -47.38
CA GLY A 326 0.19 -3.83 -46.91
C GLY A 326 0.60 -3.16 -45.59
N GLY A 327 -0.36 -2.65 -44.82
CA GLY A 327 -0.10 -1.98 -43.53
C GLY A 327 0.15 -0.47 -43.66
N VAL A 328 0.18 0.22 -42.52
CA VAL A 328 0.33 1.68 -42.45
C VAL A 328 1.81 2.06 -42.59
N ALA A 329 2.12 2.96 -43.53
CA ALA A 329 3.46 3.52 -43.73
C ALA A 329 3.73 4.71 -42.81
N CYS A 330 2.77 5.65 -42.73
CA CYS A 330 2.85 6.83 -41.88
C CYS A 330 1.46 7.45 -41.68
N TRP A 331 1.24 8.12 -40.55
CA TRP A 331 -0.04 8.74 -40.20
C TRP A 331 -0.08 10.21 -40.61
N VAL A 332 -1.23 10.69 -41.08
CA VAL A 332 -1.37 12.05 -41.62
C VAL A 332 -1.64 13.10 -40.52
N CYS A 333 -2.07 12.69 -39.31
CA CYS A 333 -2.24 13.58 -38.16
C CYS A 333 -1.82 12.91 -36.83
N PRO A 334 -0.94 13.54 -36.00
CA PRO A 334 -0.68 13.10 -34.63
C PRO A 334 -1.31 14.06 -33.61
N GLY A 335 -2.44 13.65 -33.00
CA GLY A 335 -2.97 14.26 -31.76
C GLY A 335 -4.20 15.18 -31.93
N ILE A 336 -5.29 14.77 -31.27
CA ILE A 336 -6.50 15.52 -30.82
C ILE A 336 -6.80 16.84 -31.56
N LEU A 337 -7.72 16.79 -32.53
CA LEU A 337 -8.98 17.57 -32.64
C LEU A 337 -9.56 17.44 -34.06
N CYS A 338 -10.60 16.62 -34.24
CA CYS A 338 -11.70 17.00 -35.13
C CYS A 338 -12.72 17.72 -34.23
N SER A 339 -12.55 19.03 -34.05
CA SER A 339 -13.57 19.89 -33.45
C SER A 339 -13.92 21.00 -34.43
N SER A 340 -15.18 21.05 -34.86
CA SER A 340 -16.05 22.18 -34.56
C SER A 340 -17.42 22.04 -35.23
N ASN A 341 -18.45 22.19 -34.39
CA ASN A 341 -19.77 22.78 -34.66
C ASN A 341 -20.83 21.97 -35.41
N PHE A 342 -21.78 21.41 -34.66
CA PHE A 342 -23.21 21.62 -34.91
C PHE A 342 -23.98 21.71 -33.58
N SER A 343 -24.85 22.72 -33.48
CA SER A 343 -25.71 23.08 -32.36
C SER A 343 -27.04 22.33 -32.37
N TYR A 344 -27.52 21.98 -31.16
CA TYR A 344 -28.91 21.78 -30.68
C TYR A 344 -29.98 21.25 -31.67
N GLU A 345 -30.46 20.01 -31.44
CA GLU A 345 -31.86 19.65 -31.11
C GLU A 345 -32.09 18.13 -31.25
N GLY A 346 -32.58 17.49 -30.17
CA GLY A 346 -33.42 16.27 -30.24
C GLY A 346 -32.83 14.89 -29.88
N VAL A 347 -33.10 14.40 -28.64
CA VAL A 347 -33.57 13.03 -28.27
C VAL A 347 -32.66 11.81 -28.62
N GLN A 348 -32.23 10.85 -27.78
CA GLN A 348 -32.38 10.46 -26.36
C GLN A 348 -31.08 9.75 -25.90
N ALA A 349 -30.72 9.93 -24.62
CA ALA A 349 -29.75 9.08 -23.93
C ALA A 349 -30.48 7.93 -23.24
N SER A 350 -30.19 6.69 -23.64
CA SER A 350 -30.50 5.49 -22.86
C SER A 350 -29.29 4.56 -22.92
N GLU A 351 -28.91 4.02 -21.75
CA GLU A 351 -28.00 2.87 -21.51
C GLU A 351 -26.54 3.12 -21.11
N VAL A 352 -26.28 4.18 -20.32
CA VAL A 352 -25.22 4.14 -19.29
C VAL A 352 -25.83 4.70 -18.00
N PRO A 353 -25.86 3.98 -16.86
CA PRO A 353 -26.34 4.54 -15.61
C PRO A 353 -25.31 5.55 -15.07
N THR A 354 -25.36 6.79 -15.56
CA THR A 354 -24.74 7.94 -14.91
C THR A 354 -25.66 8.42 -13.79
N HIS A 355 -25.48 7.86 -12.58
CA HIS A 355 -25.89 8.55 -11.35
C HIS A 355 -24.63 9.11 -10.68
N VAL A 356 -24.11 10.21 -11.22
CA VAL A 356 -23.25 11.11 -10.46
C VAL A 356 -23.92 12.47 -10.50
N SER A 357 -25.02 12.61 -9.76
CA SER A 357 -25.29 13.90 -9.14
C SER A 357 -24.12 14.18 -8.21
N ALA A 358 -23.57 15.40 -8.25
CA ALA A 358 -22.58 15.83 -7.28
C ALA A 358 -23.22 15.81 -5.88
N GLU A 359 -23.12 14.69 -5.18
CA GLU A 359 -23.57 14.58 -3.79
C GLU A 359 -22.80 15.61 -2.96
N THR A 360 -23.55 16.45 -2.27
CA THR A 360 -23.00 17.55 -1.48
C THR A 360 -23.16 17.22 -0.03
N TYR A 361 -22.17 16.50 0.49
CA TYR A 361 -22.05 16.21 1.91
C TYR A 361 -21.59 17.46 2.69
N ALA A 362 -21.70 17.40 4.00
CA ALA A 362 -21.07 18.28 4.96
C ALA A 362 -20.00 17.52 5.74
N ASP A 363 -19.01 18.21 6.32
CA ASP A 363 -18.11 17.57 7.28
C ASP A 363 -18.77 17.52 8.67
N ILE A 364 -19.34 16.35 8.99
CA ILE A 364 -19.97 16.11 10.29
C ILE A 364 -18.99 15.40 11.22
N GLU A 365 -18.20 14.46 10.70
CA GLU A 365 -17.20 13.68 11.46
C GLU A 365 -16.29 14.57 12.32
N SER A 366 -15.77 15.68 11.79
CA SER A 366 -14.88 16.57 12.56
C SER A 366 -15.54 17.12 13.82
N SER A 367 -16.82 17.51 13.73
CA SER A 367 -17.58 18.06 14.86
C SER A 367 -18.01 16.98 15.87
N VAL A 368 -18.16 15.74 15.42
CA VAL A 368 -18.62 14.61 16.23
C VAL A 368 -17.46 13.87 16.89
N ALA A 369 -16.27 13.87 16.28
CA ALA A 369 -15.08 13.16 16.76
C ALA A 369 -14.78 13.46 18.24
N GLN A 370 -14.89 14.72 18.66
CA GLN A 370 -14.66 15.15 20.05
C GLN A 370 -15.73 14.67 21.04
N LEU A 371 -16.96 14.45 20.56
CA LEU A 371 -18.06 13.92 21.38
C LEU A 371 -17.92 12.41 21.58
N VAL A 372 -17.28 11.73 20.63
CA VAL A 372 -17.02 10.28 20.67
C VAL A 372 -15.78 10.00 21.51
N GLY A 373 -14.67 10.70 21.26
CA GLY A 373 -13.38 10.44 21.90
C GLY A 373 -12.74 9.14 21.40
N LYS A 374 -11.76 8.63 22.15
CA LYS A 374 -11.08 7.37 21.80
C LYS A 374 -12.03 6.19 21.85
N VAL A 375 -11.88 5.26 20.92
CA VAL A 375 -12.65 4.02 20.88
C VAL A 375 -11.75 2.81 20.64
N GLU A 376 -12.17 1.64 21.09
CA GLU A 376 -11.57 0.37 20.74
C GLU A 376 -12.02 -0.07 19.34
N VAL A 377 -13.32 0.04 19.06
CA VAL A 377 -13.92 -0.41 17.79
C VAL A 377 -14.65 0.73 17.08
N TYR A 378 -14.28 0.94 15.82
CA TYR A 378 -14.94 1.88 14.93
C TYR A 378 -15.68 1.11 13.82
N LYS A 379 -17.01 1.19 13.79
CA LYS A 379 -17.75 0.82 12.59
C LYS A 379 -17.58 1.92 11.56
N VAL A 380 -16.74 1.65 10.56
CA VAL A 380 -16.36 2.60 9.52
C VAL A 380 -17.60 3.16 8.86
N HIS A 381 -17.69 4.49 8.85
CA HIS A 381 -18.85 5.17 8.32
C HIS A 381 -18.93 5.04 6.80
N HIS A 382 -20.15 5.03 6.28
CA HIS A 382 -20.42 5.13 4.85
C HIS A 382 -19.70 4.05 4.05
N HIS A 383 -19.61 2.85 4.64
CA HIS A 383 -18.97 1.66 4.07
C HIS A 383 -17.53 1.87 3.59
N GLY A 384 -16.81 2.88 4.10
CA GLY A 384 -15.48 3.25 3.62
C GLY A 384 -15.50 4.12 2.36
N SER A 385 -16.51 4.98 2.20
CA SER A 385 -16.57 6.00 1.16
C SER A 385 -15.39 6.97 1.24
N ARG A 386 -15.01 7.56 0.10
CA ARG A 386 -13.97 8.60 0.03
C ARG A 386 -14.32 9.82 0.87
N TYR A 387 -15.58 9.95 1.27
CA TYR A 387 -16.09 11.06 2.07
C TYR A 387 -16.09 10.78 3.59
N SER A 388 -15.66 9.61 4.07
CA SER A 388 -15.66 9.24 5.50
C SER A 388 -14.27 8.95 6.07
N SER A 389 -14.17 8.78 7.39
CA SER A 389 -12.93 8.53 8.14
C SER A 389 -11.91 9.66 7.98
N ASN A 390 -12.34 10.92 8.05
CA ASN A 390 -11.46 12.06 7.87
C ASN A 390 -10.35 12.15 8.94
N SER A 391 -9.33 12.98 8.68
CA SER A 391 -8.16 13.13 9.54
C SER A 391 -8.50 13.56 10.99
N ALA A 392 -9.49 14.43 11.19
CA ALA A 392 -9.94 14.85 12.52
C ALA A 392 -10.57 13.68 13.30
N TRP A 393 -11.39 12.87 12.62
CA TRP A 393 -11.97 11.66 13.16
C TRP A 393 -10.89 10.65 13.55
N MET A 394 -9.99 10.32 12.64
CA MET A 394 -8.98 9.28 12.86
C MET A 394 -7.97 9.67 13.95
N SER A 395 -7.58 10.94 14.02
CA SER A 395 -6.65 11.43 15.06
C SER A 395 -7.28 11.53 16.45
N THR A 396 -8.60 11.72 16.54
CA THR A 396 -9.30 11.82 17.83
C THR A 396 -9.74 10.46 18.35
N THR A 397 -10.30 9.63 17.47
CA THR A 397 -10.91 8.35 17.86
C THR A 397 -9.90 7.23 17.97
N THR A 398 -8.80 7.30 17.21
CA THR A 398 -7.68 6.34 17.22
C THR A 398 -8.14 4.90 17.42
N PRO A 399 -8.98 4.34 16.54
CA PRO A 399 -9.54 3.00 16.76
C PRO A 399 -8.44 1.93 16.76
N LYS A 400 -8.61 0.89 17.59
CA LYS A 400 -7.71 -0.28 17.57
C LYS A 400 -8.12 -1.28 16.48
N ALA A 401 -9.42 -1.40 16.25
CA ALA A 401 -10.00 -2.21 15.19
C ALA A 401 -11.09 -1.43 14.46
N SER A 402 -11.11 -1.51 13.14
CA SER A 402 -12.12 -0.87 12.30
C SER A 402 -12.92 -1.91 11.53
N VAL A 403 -14.24 -1.83 11.57
CA VAL A 403 -15.12 -2.79 10.88
C VAL A 403 -15.77 -2.13 9.68
N LEU A 404 -15.68 -2.75 8.51
CA LEU A 404 -16.35 -2.29 7.28
C LEU A 404 -17.49 -3.24 6.94
N SER A 405 -18.73 -2.74 7.05
CA SER A 405 -19.88 -3.43 6.46
C SER A 405 -19.97 -3.01 5.00
N VAL A 406 -19.74 -3.97 4.11
CA VAL A 406 -19.73 -3.79 2.66
C VAL A 406 -20.01 -5.13 1.98
N GLY A 407 -20.63 -5.09 0.80
CA GLY A 407 -21.06 -6.28 0.06
C GLY A 407 -20.50 -6.31 -1.35
N ALA A 408 -20.24 -7.50 -1.87
CA ALA A 408 -19.72 -7.70 -3.24
C ALA A 408 -20.62 -7.13 -4.35
N SER A 409 -21.91 -6.92 -4.08
CA SER A 409 -22.88 -6.36 -5.00
C SER A 409 -23.01 -4.83 -4.93
N ASN A 410 -22.24 -4.13 -4.08
CA ASN A 410 -22.35 -2.68 -3.98
C ASN A 410 -21.92 -1.99 -5.30
N SER A 411 -22.71 -1.04 -5.77
CA SER A 411 -22.45 -0.30 -7.02
C SER A 411 -21.65 0.99 -6.83
N TYR A 412 -21.35 1.36 -5.57
CA TYR A 412 -20.72 2.63 -5.21
C TYR A 412 -19.19 2.58 -5.22
N GLY A 413 -18.61 1.40 -5.50
CA GLY A 413 -17.15 1.22 -5.52
C GLY A 413 -16.55 1.30 -4.11
N HIS A 414 -17.28 0.84 -3.10
CA HIS A 414 -16.82 0.80 -1.72
C HIS A 414 -16.26 -0.59 -1.36
N PRO A 415 -15.26 -0.67 -0.47
CA PRO A 415 -14.58 0.46 0.18
C PRO A 415 -13.62 1.18 -0.77
N THR A 416 -13.42 2.48 -0.57
CA THR A 416 -12.53 3.31 -1.40
C THR A 416 -11.09 3.28 -0.90
N ILE A 417 -10.11 3.47 -1.79
CA ILE A 417 -8.70 3.47 -1.41
C ILE A 417 -8.35 4.66 -0.50
N GLU A 418 -9.07 5.77 -0.63
CA GLU A 418 -8.92 6.99 0.14
C GLU A 418 -9.26 6.73 1.63
N ALA A 419 -10.41 6.12 1.90
CA ALA A 419 -10.79 5.73 3.26
C ALA A 419 -9.82 4.69 3.85
N LEU A 420 -9.48 3.65 3.10
CA LEU A 420 -8.54 2.61 3.54
C LEU A 420 -7.15 3.18 3.84
N SER A 421 -6.71 4.20 3.10
CA SER A 421 -5.42 4.87 3.36
C SER A 421 -5.45 5.65 4.67
N ARG A 422 -6.55 6.35 4.98
CA ARG A 422 -6.71 7.05 6.27
C ARG A 422 -6.73 6.07 7.45
N LEU A 423 -7.41 4.94 7.30
CA LEU A 423 -7.44 3.86 8.29
C LEU A 423 -6.04 3.26 8.53
N ARG A 424 -5.31 2.91 7.46
CA ARG A 424 -3.93 2.36 7.58
C ARG A 424 -2.94 3.36 8.17
N ASN A 425 -3.03 4.63 7.79
CA ASN A 425 -2.18 5.68 8.37
C ASN A 425 -2.46 5.90 9.87
N ALA A 426 -3.66 5.58 10.34
CA ALA A 426 -4.01 5.58 11.76
C ALA A 426 -3.62 4.28 12.47
N ASN A 427 -2.93 3.36 11.80
CA ASN A 427 -2.46 2.08 12.33
C ASN A 427 -3.60 1.18 12.87
N THR A 428 -4.78 1.24 12.25
CA THR A 428 -5.90 0.34 12.57
C THR A 428 -6.01 -0.77 11.53
N ARG A 429 -6.25 -2.00 12.00
CA ARG A 429 -6.62 -3.13 11.14
C ARG A 429 -8.09 -3.03 10.76
N THR A 430 -8.40 -3.48 9.56
CA THR A 430 -9.77 -3.44 9.06
C THR A 430 -10.37 -4.83 8.90
N TYR A 431 -11.63 -5.00 9.30
CA TYR A 431 -12.36 -6.26 9.25
C TYR A 431 -13.62 -6.09 8.41
N TRP A 432 -13.71 -6.78 7.28
CA TRP A 432 -14.74 -6.53 6.28
C TRP A 432 -15.75 -7.66 6.26
N THR A 433 -17.02 -7.29 6.15
CA THR A 433 -18.08 -8.29 5.96
C THR A 433 -17.99 -8.98 4.62
N SER A 434 -17.59 -8.26 3.56
CA SER A 434 -17.32 -8.83 2.25
C SER A 434 -16.19 -8.08 1.56
N MET A 435 -15.75 -8.56 0.40
CA MET A 435 -14.71 -7.90 -0.39
C MET A 435 -15.14 -6.53 -0.94
N GLY A 436 -16.44 -6.27 -1.03
CA GLY A 436 -16.95 -5.07 -1.70
C GLY A 436 -16.72 -5.11 -3.21
N ASN A 437 -16.78 -3.93 -3.85
CA ASN A 437 -16.56 -3.71 -5.28
C ASN A 437 -15.62 -2.51 -5.51
N GLY A 438 -14.89 -2.12 -4.46
CA GLY A 438 -13.96 -1.00 -4.46
C GLY A 438 -12.50 -1.45 -4.53
N ALA A 439 -11.66 -0.85 -3.68
CA ALA A 439 -10.25 -1.17 -3.59
C ALA A 439 -10.01 -2.60 -3.11
N SER A 440 -8.98 -3.25 -3.66
CA SER A 440 -8.55 -4.57 -3.23
C SER A 440 -7.96 -4.53 -1.80
N PRO A 441 -8.20 -5.57 -0.98
CA PRO A 441 -7.67 -5.64 0.38
C PRO A 441 -6.13 -5.71 0.38
N ALA A 442 -5.50 -4.95 1.27
CA ALA A 442 -4.06 -4.99 1.50
C ALA A 442 -3.70 -6.09 2.51
N ALA A 443 -2.80 -6.99 2.12
CA ALA A 443 -2.32 -8.06 2.98
C ALA A 443 -1.73 -7.50 4.30
N GLY A 444 -2.11 -8.10 5.43
CA GLY A 444 -1.68 -7.69 6.76
C GLY A 444 -2.47 -6.54 7.39
N TRP A 445 -3.35 -5.88 6.62
CA TRP A 445 -4.16 -4.75 7.07
C TRP A 445 -5.66 -5.03 7.01
N ASP A 446 -6.10 -5.66 5.91
CA ASP A 446 -7.52 -5.80 5.58
C ASP A 446 -7.94 -7.27 5.58
N PHE A 447 -8.88 -7.64 6.45
CA PHE A 447 -9.29 -9.02 6.72
C PHE A 447 -10.78 -9.23 6.42
N ILE A 448 -11.08 -10.13 5.50
CA ILE A 448 -12.47 -10.42 5.08
C ILE A 448 -12.98 -11.62 5.87
N GLY A 449 -14.18 -11.52 6.46
CA GLY A 449 -14.66 -12.56 7.37
C GLY A 449 -16.16 -12.76 7.51
N ASN A 450 -17.01 -12.25 6.61
CA ASN A 450 -18.47 -12.28 6.73
C ASN A 450 -18.91 -11.55 8.01
N ASN A 451 -19.75 -12.16 8.85
CA ASN A 451 -20.14 -11.52 10.11
C ASN A 451 -18.92 -11.32 11.03
N ILE A 452 -18.66 -10.08 11.41
CA ILE A 452 -17.56 -9.70 12.30
C ILE A 452 -18.11 -9.58 13.72
N VAL A 453 -17.55 -10.33 14.66
CA VAL A 453 -18.07 -10.39 16.04
C VAL A 453 -17.07 -9.82 17.01
N VAL A 454 -17.48 -8.80 17.75
CA VAL A 454 -16.73 -8.25 18.88
C VAL A 454 -17.29 -8.83 20.17
N GLU A 455 -16.43 -9.37 21.04
CA GLU A 455 -16.84 -9.89 22.36
C GLU A 455 -16.01 -9.27 23.48
N VAL A 456 -16.68 -8.88 24.58
CA VAL A 456 -16.07 -8.25 25.76
C VAL A 456 -16.66 -8.86 27.02
N ALA A 457 -15.83 -9.44 27.90
CA ALA A 457 -16.30 -9.92 29.20
C ALA A 457 -16.41 -8.78 30.22
N ALA A 458 -17.31 -8.91 31.19
CA ALA A 458 -17.47 -7.90 32.25
C ALA A 458 -16.16 -7.66 33.01
N GLY A 459 -15.74 -6.39 33.12
CA GLY A 459 -14.50 -6.00 33.78
C GLY A 459 -13.21 -6.36 33.03
N ALA A 460 -13.30 -6.83 31.79
CA ALA A 460 -12.12 -7.16 30.99
C ALA A 460 -11.38 -5.89 30.55
N THR A 461 -10.05 -5.98 30.52
CA THR A 461 -9.16 -4.99 29.90
C THR A 461 -8.77 -5.40 28.47
N ARG A 462 -9.47 -6.39 27.90
CA ARG A 462 -9.23 -6.94 26.57
C ARG A 462 -10.56 -7.25 25.89
N PHE A 463 -10.56 -7.16 24.56
CA PHE A 463 -11.68 -7.58 23.71
C PHE A 463 -11.17 -8.44 22.55
N THR A 464 -12.08 -9.20 21.95
CA THR A 464 -11.76 -10.04 20.79
C THR A 464 -12.55 -9.60 19.56
N VAL A 465 -11.92 -9.69 18.38
CA VAL A 465 -12.57 -9.52 17.08
C VAL A 465 -12.49 -10.86 16.33
N ARG A 466 -13.64 -11.46 16.03
CA ARG A 466 -13.76 -12.75 15.34
C ARG A 466 -14.24 -12.54 13.92
N TYR A 467 -13.59 -13.21 12.97
CA TYR A 467 -13.82 -13.05 11.54
C TYR A 467 -13.35 -14.29 10.78
N GLY A 468 -14.10 -14.83 9.83
CA GLY A 468 -13.63 -15.93 8.97
C GLY A 468 -13.10 -17.19 9.68
N GLY A 469 -13.51 -17.43 10.93
CA GLY A 469 -12.98 -18.51 11.78
C GLY A 469 -11.73 -18.13 12.61
N THR A 470 -11.15 -16.96 12.38
CA THR A 470 -10.02 -16.39 13.11
C THR A 470 -10.50 -15.51 14.26
N THR A 471 -9.64 -15.33 15.28
CA THR A 471 -9.88 -14.45 16.43
C THR A 471 -8.65 -13.62 16.73
N ASP A 472 -8.77 -12.30 16.61
CA ASP A 472 -7.77 -11.35 17.08
C ASP A 472 -8.14 -10.84 18.48
N THR A 473 -7.13 -10.56 19.32
CA THR A 473 -7.34 -10.08 20.69
C THR A 473 -6.58 -8.78 20.92
N TYR A 474 -7.29 -7.78 21.42
CA TYR A 474 -6.78 -6.43 21.68
C TYR A 474 -6.88 -6.09 23.15
N SER A 475 -6.04 -5.18 23.64
CA SER A 475 -6.26 -4.54 24.94
C SER A 475 -7.16 -3.30 24.79
N THR A 476 -7.81 -2.90 25.88
CA THR A 476 -8.50 -1.60 25.98
C THR A 476 -7.50 -0.47 26.26
N TRP A 477 -7.82 0.78 25.91
CA TRP A 477 -6.94 1.94 26.15
C TRP A 477 -6.53 2.16 27.62
N GLY A 478 -7.29 1.62 28.58
CA GLY A 478 -6.98 1.67 30.02
C GLY A 478 -5.90 0.69 30.51
N SER A 479 -5.28 -0.11 29.62
CA SER A 479 -4.23 -1.08 29.94
C SER A 479 -3.02 -0.94 29.02
N ALA A 480 -1.81 -1.22 29.52
CA ALA A 480 -0.60 -1.27 28.68
C ALA A 480 -0.74 -2.40 27.63
N ASP A 481 -0.67 -2.03 26.36
CA ASP A 481 -0.71 -2.98 25.25
C ASP A 481 0.60 -3.77 25.21
N PRO A 482 0.59 -5.12 25.25
CA PRO A 482 1.44 -5.85 24.34
C PRO A 482 0.82 -5.62 22.96
N LEU A 483 1.46 -4.79 22.13
CA LEU A 483 1.00 -4.58 20.75
C LEU A 483 0.78 -5.98 20.11
N PRO A 484 -0.38 -6.26 19.48
CA PRO A 484 -0.52 -7.49 18.69
C PRO A 484 0.57 -7.49 17.61
N PRO A 485 1.20 -8.63 17.24
CA PRO A 485 2.23 -8.66 16.19
C PRO A 485 1.66 -8.03 14.93
N ALA A 486 2.11 -6.81 14.62
CA ALA A 486 1.82 -6.17 13.36
C ALA A 486 2.80 -6.75 12.35
N PRO A 487 2.40 -7.01 11.10
CA PRO A 487 3.35 -7.48 10.10
C PRO A 487 4.52 -6.50 9.92
N PRO A 488 5.72 -6.99 9.58
CA PRO A 488 6.86 -6.13 9.25
C PRO A 488 6.52 -5.11 8.16
N PHE A 489 7.12 -3.92 8.26
CA PHE A 489 7.02 -2.88 7.25
C PHE A 489 8.39 -2.27 6.96
N GLY A 490 8.55 -1.62 5.80
CA GLY A 490 9.84 -1.08 5.37
C GLY A 490 9.89 -0.69 3.91
N VAL A 491 11.09 -0.38 3.41
CA VAL A 491 11.31 0.04 2.01
C VAL A 491 12.54 -0.65 1.42
N PHE A 492 12.43 -1.04 0.13
CA PHE A 492 13.53 -1.45 -0.72
C PHE A 492 14.11 -0.22 -1.48
N ASP A 493 15.30 0.24 -1.08
CA ASP A 493 15.90 1.51 -1.50
C ASP A 493 16.74 1.37 -2.79
N THR A 494 17.77 0.53 -2.76
CA THR A 494 18.80 0.39 -3.81
C THR A 494 18.84 -1.04 -4.29
N PRO A 495 18.94 -1.34 -5.61
CA PRO A 495 19.18 -0.42 -6.72
C PRO A 495 17.94 0.37 -7.13
N SER A 496 18.14 1.43 -7.92
CA SER A 496 17.02 2.14 -8.54
C SER A 496 16.29 1.23 -9.53
N ASN A 497 14.98 1.41 -9.66
CA ASN A 497 14.19 0.62 -10.61
C ASN A 497 14.61 0.96 -12.06
N GLY A 498 14.93 -0.06 -12.83
CA GLY A 498 15.49 0.03 -14.19
C GLY A 498 17.00 0.30 -14.25
N GLN A 499 17.71 0.31 -13.11
CA GLN A 499 19.14 0.62 -13.10
C GLN A 499 19.94 -0.42 -13.91
N VAL A 500 20.82 0.07 -14.79
CA VAL A 500 21.80 -0.77 -15.49
C VAL A 500 22.95 -1.06 -14.54
N VAL A 501 23.30 -2.34 -14.38
CA VAL A 501 24.30 -2.80 -13.42
C VAL A 501 25.24 -3.83 -14.03
N ALA A 502 26.45 -3.92 -13.49
CA ALA A 502 27.41 -4.97 -13.81
C ALA A 502 28.35 -5.21 -12.62
N GLY A 503 28.80 -6.44 -12.44
CA GLY A 503 29.62 -6.81 -11.28
C GLY A 503 28.83 -6.81 -9.97
N GLU A 504 29.41 -6.24 -8.93
CA GLU A 504 28.79 -6.12 -7.60
C GLU A 504 27.70 -5.05 -7.57
N VAL A 505 26.56 -5.39 -6.97
CA VAL A 505 25.38 -4.54 -6.86
C VAL A 505 24.93 -4.52 -5.41
N ALA A 506 24.89 -3.32 -4.81
CA ALA A 506 24.29 -3.12 -3.50
C ALA A 506 22.77 -3.26 -3.58
N VAL A 507 22.21 -4.09 -2.70
CA VAL A 507 20.77 -4.31 -2.53
C VAL A 507 20.43 -3.93 -1.10
N THR A 508 19.76 -2.80 -0.87
CA THR A 508 19.60 -2.23 0.48
C THR A 508 18.19 -1.72 0.74
N GLY A 509 17.86 -1.55 2.01
CA GLY A 509 16.61 -0.97 2.46
C GLY A 509 16.55 -0.80 3.97
N TRP A 510 15.34 -0.72 4.50
CA TRP A 510 15.08 -0.79 5.94
C TRP A 510 13.81 -1.58 6.22
N ALA A 511 13.70 -2.14 7.43
CA ALA A 511 12.50 -2.84 7.91
C ALA A 511 12.36 -2.68 9.43
N LEU A 512 11.12 -2.61 9.90
CA LEU A 512 10.74 -2.55 11.31
C LEU A 512 9.49 -3.39 11.58
N ASP A 513 9.33 -3.74 12.85
CA ASP A 513 8.20 -4.49 13.38
C ASP A 513 7.96 -4.09 14.83
N ASN A 514 6.74 -4.25 15.33
CA ASN A 514 6.43 -3.91 16.72
C ASN A 514 6.84 -5.01 17.72
N SER A 515 7.24 -6.19 17.24
CA SER A 515 7.77 -7.32 18.01
C SER A 515 9.28 -7.49 17.77
N SER A 516 9.72 -7.66 16.53
CA SER A 516 11.06 -7.40 15.95
C SER A 516 11.09 -7.96 14.51
N VAL A 517 12.07 -7.59 13.69
CA VAL A 517 12.25 -8.22 12.36
C VAL A 517 13.32 -9.31 12.47
N ALA A 518 12.91 -10.56 12.34
CA ALA A 518 13.81 -11.72 12.36
C ALA A 518 14.79 -11.72 11.19
N GLY A 519 14.38 -11.23 10.01
CA GLY A 519 15.24 -11.19 8.84
C GLY A 519 14.62 -10.54 7.61
N VAL A 520 15.47 -10.17 6.65
CA VAL A 520 15.05 -9.81 5.28
C VAL A 520 15.74 -10.78 4.32
N THR A 521 14.97 -11.38 3.40
CA THR A 521 15.50 -12.30 2.38
C THR A 521 15.30 -11.72 0.99
N ILE A 522 16.34 -11.84 0.16
CA ILE A 522 16.33 -11.40 -1.23
C ILE A 522 15.98 -12.58 -2.14
N TYR A 523 15.08 -12.31 -3.08
CA TYR A 523 14.65 -13.24 -4.12
C TYR A 523 14.71 -12.57 -5.50
N ARG A 524 14.57 -13.36 -6.56
CA ARG A 524 14.23 -12.87 -7.90
C ARG A 524 13.04 -13.59 -8.49
N SER A 525 12.43 -12.96 -9.48
CA SER A 525 11.44 -13.63 -10.33
C SER A 525 12.09 -14.84 -11.06
N PRO A 526 11.34 -15.95 -11.22
CA PRO A 526 11.84 -17.13 -11.93
C PRO A 526 11.94 -16.90 -13.44
N MET A 527 12.85 -17.63 -14.08
CA MET A 527 12.86 -17.84 -15.53
C MET A 527 12.16 -19.15 -15.88
N ALA A 528 11.78 -19.31 -17.16
CA ALA A 528 11.06 -20.48 -17.62
C ALA A 528 11.80 -21.78 -17.28
N GLY A 529 11.13 -22.67 -16.53
CA GLY A 529 11.67 -23.99 -16.13
C GLY A 529 12.49 -24.00 -14.84
N GLU A 530 12.69 -22.86 -14.16
CA GLU A 530 13.41 -22.84 -12.88
C GLU A 530 12.54 -23.28 -11.69
N PRO A 531 13.11 -24.02 -10.72
CA PRO A 531 12.42 -24.34 -9.48
C PRO A 531 12.24 -23.09 -8.62
N THR A 532 11.09 -22.98 -7.97
CA THR A 532 10.74 -21.87 -7.07
C THR A 532 10.53 -22.35 -5.63
N GLN A 533 10.69 -21.42 -4.70
CA GLN A 533 10.27 -21.59 -3.31
C GLN A 533 8.73 -21.53 -3.23
N PRO A 534 8.09 -21.90 -2.09
CA PRO A 534 6.63 -21.85 -1.94
C PRO A 534 5.98 -20.49 -2.23
N ASN A 535 6.76 -19.41 -2.16
CA ASN A 535 6.34 -18.05 -2.53
C ASN A 535 6.37 -17.76 -4.04
N GLY A 536 6.71 -18.74 -4.88
CA GLY A 536 6.80 -18.60 -6.34
C GLY A 536 8.05 -17.89 -6.84
N LEU A 537 9.04 -17.61 -5.98
CA LEU A 537 10.26 -16.88 -6.32
C LEU A 537 11.51 -17.77 -6.22
N VAL A 538 12.60 -17.33 -6.84
CA VAL A 538 13.92 -17.98 -6.74
C VAL A 538 14.72 -17.30 -5.64
N TYR A 539 15.17 -18.09 -4.66
CA TYR A 539 15.99 -17.62 -3.54
C TYR A 539 17.35 -17.09 -4.02
N ILE A 540 17.76 -15.92 -3.53
CA ILE A 540 19.10 -15.37 -3.75
C ILE A 540 19.94 -15.48 -2.47
N GLY A 541 19.46 -14.94 -1.35
CA GLY A 541 20.23 -14.93 -0.11
C GLY A 541 19.61 -14.09 1.00
N PRO A 542 20.06 -14.25 2.25
CA PRO A 542 19.59 -13.44 3.36
C PRO A 542 20.32 -12.09 3.36
N ALA A 543 19.56 -11.01 3.53
CA ALA A 543 20.13 -9.70 3.82
C ALA A 543 20.57 -9.64 5.28
N THR A 544 21.40 -8.65 5.53
CA THR A 544 22.00 -8.38 6.83
C THR A 544 21.38 -7.14 7.41
N PHE A 545 21.19 -7.06 8.72
CA PHE A 545 20.92 -5.79 9.41
C PHE A 545 22.21 -5.10 9.84
N VAL A 546 22.29 -3.80 9.62
CA VAL A 546 23.47 -2.99 9.93
C VAL A 546 23.09 -1.95 10.98
N PRO A 547 23.55 -2.12 12.24
CA PRO A 547 23.36 -1.12 13.29
C PRO A 547 23.89 0.25 12.86
N GLY A 548 23.09 1.30 13.09
CA GLY A 548 23.42 2.69 12.78
C GLY A 548 23.28 3.07 11.30
N ALA A 549 22.94 2.15 10.39
CA ALA A 549 22.84 2.47 8.97
C ALA A 549 21.68 3.42 8.61
N ARG A 550 20.63 3.47 9.45
CA ARG A 550 19.42 4.28 9.23
C ARG A 550 19.05 5.09 10.48
N PRO A 551 19.84 6.12 10.84
CA PRO A 551 19.57 6.96 11.99
C PRO A 551 18.29 7.79 11.82
N ASP A 552 17.89 8.07 10.57
CA ASP A 552 16.62 8.69 10.21
C ASP A 552 15.42 7.82 10.63
N ILE A 553 15.50 6.51 10.41
CA ILE A 553 14.46 5.55 10.82
C ILE A 553 14.45 5.37 12.33
N ALA A 554 15.63 5.27 12.97
CA ALA A 554 15.72 5.19 14.43
C ALA A 554 15.08 6.41 15.12
N GLY A 555 15.27 7.61 14.56
CA GLY A 555 14.66 8.84 15.05
C GLY A 555 13.15 8.93 14.80
N ALA A 556 12.66 8.42 13.67
CA ALA A 556 11.24 8.39 13.33
C ALA A 556 10.44 7.36 14.14
N TYR A 557 11.06 6.25 14.54
CA TYR A 557 10.43 5.14 15.26
C TYR A 557 11.18 4.81 16.58
N PRO A 558 11.24 5.74 17.55
CA PRO A 558 12.10 5.62 18.72
C PRO A 558 11.69 4.50 19.70
N THR A 559 10.44 4.02 19.62
CA THR A 559 9.89 2.99 20.51
C THR A 559 9.84 1.59 19.89
N TYR A 560 10.19 1.46 18.61
CA TYR A 560 10.14 0.17 17.92
C TYR A 560 11.36 -0.69 18.31
N PRO A 561 11.17 -2.01 18.53
CA PRO A 561 12.27 -2.95 18.64
C PRO A 561 13.25 -2.84 17.47
N GLN A 562 14.54 -3.02 17.75
CA GLN A 562 15.62 -2.98 16.75
C GLN A 562 15.70 -1.69 15.91
N ASN A 563 15.11 -0.57 16.35
CA ASN A 563 15.12 0.68 15.59
C ASN A 563 16.53 1.19 15.20
N GLN A 564 17.53 0.97 16.05
CA GLN A 564 18.93 1.31 15.75
C GLN A 564 19.56 0.39 14.70
N ALA A 565 18.95 -0.74 14.38
CA ALA A 565 19.42 -1.72 13.40
C ALA A 565 18.40 -1.96 12.27
N ALA A 566 17.50 -1.01 12.02
CA ALA A 566 16.45 -1.15 11.01
C ALA A 566 16.95 -1.24 9.56
N GLY A 567 18.15 -0.71 9.28
CA GLY A 567 18.75 -0.71 7.94
C GLY A 567 19.30 -2.09 7.58
N TRP A 568 18.98 -2.57 6.37
CA TRP A 568 19.47 -3.84 5.87
C TRP A 568 20.20 -3.73 4.52
N GLY A 569 21.09 -4.69 4.24
CA GLY A 569 21.87 -4.75 3.01
C GLY A 569 22.27 -6.17 2.59
N TYR A 570 22.37 -6.37 1.28
CA TYR A 570 22.86 -7.57 0.62
C TYR A 570 23.75 -7.16 -0.57
N MET A 571 24.89 -7.85 -0.76
CA MET A 571 25.76 -7.61 -1.91
C MET A 571 25.54 -8.70 -2.96
N LEU A 572 24.91 -8.30 -4.07
CA LEU A 572 24.60 -9.17 -5.18
C LEU A 572 25.74 -9.09 -6.21
N LEU A 573 26.48 -10.18 -6.41
CA LEU A 573 27.33 -10.29 -7.59
C LEU A 573 26.48 -10.73 -8.78
N SER A 574 26.17 -9.77 -9.65
CA SER A 574 25.26 -9.99 -10.79
C SER A 574 25.74 -11.10 -11.73
N ASN A 575 27.03 -11.40 -11.78
CA ASN A 575 27.62 -12.47 -12.59
C ASN A 575 27.08 -13.87 -12.25
N PHE A 576 26.54 -14.08 -11.05
CA PHE A 576 25.88 -15.33 -10.64
C PHE A 576 24.40 -15.41 -11.03
N LEU A 577 23.82 -14.35 -11.61
CA LEU A 577 22.48 -14.42 -12.20
C LEU A 577 22.51 -15.23 -13.50
N PRO A 578 21.35 -15.77 -13.94
CA PRO A 578 21.24 -16.48 -15.22
C PRO A 578 21.90 -15.75 -16.40
N ASN A 579 22.36 -16.52 -17.39
CA ASN A 579 23.05 -16.01 -18.59
C ASN A 579 24.31 -15.17 -18.26
N GLY A 580 25.02 -15.51 -17.17
CA GLY A 580 26.19 -14.78 -16.69
C GLY A 580 25.87 -13.36 -16.19
N GLY A 581 24.63 -13.12 -15.79
CA GLY A 581 24.13 -11.80 -15.42
C GLY A 581 23.92 -10.85 -16.59
N ASN A 582 23.42 -11.37 -17.71
CA ASN A 582 22.99 -10.55 -18.84
C ASN A 582 21.48 -10.65 -19.03
N GLY A 583 20.80 -9.51 -18.95
CA GLY A 583 19.36 -9.40 -19.14
C GLY A 583 18.68 -8.59 -18.03
N THR A 584 17.34 -8.64 -18.05
CA THR A 584 16.50 -7.94 -17.09
C THR A 584 16.10 -8.88 -15.97
N PHE A 585 16.30 -8.47 -14.72
CA PHE A 585 15.97 -9.25 -13.53
C PHE A 585 15.15 -8.42 -12.56
N THR A 586 14.09 -9.00 -12.00
CA THR A 586 13.31 -8.35 -10.93
C THR A 586 13.69 -8.98 -9.60
N LEU A 587 14.25 -8.17 -8.71
CA LEU A 587 14.61 -8.52 -7.35
C LEU A 587 13.46 -8.18 -6.40
N HIS A 588 13.25 -9.00 -5.39
CA HIS A 588 12.23 -8.85 -4.34
C HIS A 588 12.91 -8.90 -2.97
N ALA A 589 12.50 -8.04 -2.05
CA ALA A 589 12.90 -8.09 -0.65
C ALA A 589 11.69 -8.46 0.21
N ILE A 590 11.83 -9.48 1.06
CA ILE A 590 10.76 -9.94 1.95
C ILE A 590 11.27 -9.90 3.39
N ALA A 591 10.60 -9.14 4.25
CA ALA A 591 10.85 -9.13 5.70
C ALA A 591 10.04 -10.24 6.38
N THR A 592 10.57 -10.80 7.47
CA THR A 592 9.88 -11.78 8.30
C THR A 592 10.08 -11.39 9.78
N ASP A 593 9.01 -11.36 10.56
CA ASP A 593 9.07 -11.11 12.01
C ASP A 593 9.44 -12.38 12.80
N ASP A 594 9.61 -12.23 14.11
CA ASP A 594 9.87 -13.35 15.03
C ASP A 594 8.68 -14.34 15.14
N ALA A 595 7.48 -13.93 14.73
CA ALA A 595 6.30 -14.78 14.66
C ALA A 595 6.20 -15.58 13.34
N GLY A 596 7.11 -15.34 12.39
CA GLY A 596 7.14 -15.99 11.08
C GLY A 596 6.24 -15.36 10.03
N ILE A 597 5.64 -14.20 10.29
CA ILE A 597 4.84 -13.45 9.32
C ILE A 597 5.78 -12.79 8.32
N ALA A 598 5.61 -13.12 7.04
CA ALA A 598 6.46 -12.62 5.96
C ALA A 598 5.74 -11.61 5.05
N VAL A 599 6.38 -10.49 4.74
CA VAL A 599 5.79 -9.35 4.00
C VAL A 599 6.76 -8.81 2.95
N PRO A 600 6.31 -8.56 1.71
CA PRO A 600 7.14 -7.88 0.71
C PRO A 600 7.42 -6.43 1.08
N LEU A 601 8.69 -6.01 1.03
CA LEU A 601 9.13 -4.61 1.19
C LEU A 601 9.16 -3.83 -0.14
N GLY A 602 8.83 -4.50 -1.24
CA GLY A 602 8.86 -3.99 -2.61
C GLY A 602 9.73 -4.83 -3.55
N GLN A 603 9.79 -4.39 -4.81
CA GLN A 603 10.57 -5.01 -5.86
C GLN A 603 11.33 -3.96 -6.68
N LYS A 604 12.47 -4.35 -7.25
CA LYS A 604 13.27 -3.53 -8.16
C LYS A 604 13.65 -4.33 -9.39
N THR A 605 13.43 -3.77 -10.57
CA THR A 605 13.96 -4.33 -11.81
C THR A 605 15.36 -3.76 -12.06
N ILE A 606 16.32 -4.61 -12.36
CA ILE A 606 17.66 -4.25 -12.81
C ILE A 606 17.90 -4.75 -14.24
N ILE A 607 18.77 -4.06 -14.96
CA ILE A 607 19.25 -4.49 -16.27
C ILE A 607 20.72 -4.85 -16.10
N ALA A 608 21.01 -6.13 -15.89
CA ALA A 608 22.37 -6.60 -15.72
C ALA A 608 23.03 -6.77 -17.10
N ASN A 609 24.24 -6.23 -17.27
CA ASN A 609 24.95 -6.20 -18.55
C ASN A 609 26.44 -6.51 -18.37
N ASN A 610 26.74 -7.66 -17.77
CA ASN A 610 28.12 -8.09 -17.50
C ASN A 610 28.95 -8.32 -18.77
N GLY A 611 28.34 -8.76 -19.85
CA GLY A 611 29.04 -9.11 -21.10
C GLY A 611 29.65 -7.92 -21.83
N SER A 612 29.22 -6.69 -21.53
CA SER A 612 29.83 -5.46 -22.06
C SER A 612 30.70 -4.73 -21.05
N SER A 613 30.76 -5.21 -19.80
CA SER A 613 31.65 -4.64 -18.80
C SER A 613 33.10 -4.93 -19.17
N LEU A 614 33.94 -3.91 -19.05
CA LEU A 614 35.40 -4.01 -19.18
C LEU A 614 36.11 -3.87 -17.83
N LEU A 615 35.35 -3.78 -16.74
CA LEU A 615 35.87 -3.54 -15.40
C LEU A 615 36.10 -4.85 -14.65
N PRO A 616 37.08 -4.89 -13.72
CA PRO A 616 37.24 -6.00 -12.80
C PRO A 616 35.98 -6.26 -11.95
N PHE A 617 35.75 -7.52 -11.60
CA PHE A 617 34.67 -7.95 -10.70
C PHE A 617 35.15 -9.09 -9.79
N GLY A 618 34.41 -9.37 -8.72
CA GLY A 618 34.81 -10.35 -7.73
C GLY A 618 33.94 -10.35 -6.48
N THR A 619 34.42 -10.99 -5.43
CA THR A 619 33.83 -10.89 -4.09
C THR A 619 34.87 -11.11 -2.99
N ILE A 620 34.57 -10.59 -1.80
CA ILE A 620 35.26 -10.89 -0.55
C ILE A 620 34.61 -12.14 0.09
N ASP A 621 35.44 -13.06 0.56
CA ASP A 621 35.02 -14.32 1.18
C ASP A 621 35.04 -14.25 2.72
N THR A 622 36.03 -13.58 3.32
CA THR A 622 36.20 -13.49 4.79
C THR A 622 36.59 -12.08 5.23
N PRO A 623 36.16 -11.58 6.40
CA PRO A 623 35.12 -12.15 7.23
C PRO A 623 33.81 -12.30 6.47
N THR A 624 33.04 -13.33 6.84
CA THR A 624 31.69 -13.49 6.34
C THR A 624 30.84 -12.28 6.74
N GLN A 625 29.79 -12.03 5.97
CA GLN A 625 28.90 -10.90 6.14
C GLN A 625 28.26 -10.93 7.55
N GLY A 626 28.74 -10.08 8.47
CA GLY A 626 28.28 -9.98 9.85
C GLY A 626 29.08 -10.76 10.89
N GLU A 627 30.18 -11.39 10.50
CA GLU A 627 31.01 -12.19 11.40
C GLU A 627 31.55 -11.37 12.57
N THR A 628 31.63 -11.98 13.76
CA THR A 628 32.38 -11.41 14.88
C THR A 628 33.78 -12.00 14.92
N VAL A 629 34.80 -11.14 14.89
CA VAL A 629 36.21 -11.52 14.78
C VAL A 629 37.05 -10.87 15.87
N SER A 630 38.22 -11.45 16.13
CA SER A 630 39.20 -10.94 17.10
C SER A 630 40.62 -11.41 16.75
N GLY A 631 41.63 -10.69 17.23
CA GLY A 631 43.05 -11.01 16.97
C GLY A 631 43.48 -10.76 15.52
N VAL A 632 44.42 -11.55 15.02
CA VAL A 632 44.87 -11.48 13.63
C VAL A 632 43.94 -12.33 12.77
N ILE A 633 43.31 -11.70 11.78
CA ILE A 633 42.45 -12.41 10.83
C ILE A 633 42.95 -12.28 9.42
N ARG A 634 42.65 -13.31 8.63
CA ARG A 634 42.93 -13.34 7.19
C ARG A 634 41.67 -12.96 6.43
N ASN A 635 41.75 -11.92 5.63
CA ASN A 635 40.72 -11.51 4.68
C ASN A 635 41.04 -12.08 3.30
N TRP A 636 40.22 -13.04 2.88
CA TRP A 636 40.24 -13.68 1.57
C TRP A 636 39.25 -13.03 0.63
N GLY A 637 39.59 -13.03 -0.66
CA GLY A 637 38.68 -12.66 -1.74
C GLY A 637 39.23 -13.12 -3.09
N TRP A 638 38.43 -12.94 -4.12
CA TRP A 638 38.85 -13.20 -5.49
C TRP A 638 38.39 -12.09 -6.43
N ALA A 639 39.18 -11.89 -7.49
CA ALA A 639 38.95 -10.90 -8.51
C ALA A 639 39.22 -11.51 -9.90
N LEU A 640 38.49 -11.04 -10.90
CA LEU A 640 38.70 -11.36 -12.31
C LEU A 640 38.57 -10.07 -13.11
N THR A 641 39.12 -10.05 -14.33
CA THR A 641 38.89 -8.94 -15.26
C THR A 641 38.62 -9.45 -16.67
N PRO A 642 37.76 -8.80 -17.46
CA PRO A 642 37.55 -9.11 -18.87
C PRO A 642 38.83 -8.99 -19.71
N SER A 643 38.97 -9.86 -20.72
CA SER A 643 40.04 -9.72 -21.72
C SER A 643 39.84 -8.44 -22.54
N PRO A 644 40.92 -7.69 -22.89
CA PRO A 644 42.33 -8.05 -22.73
C PRO A 644 42.99 -7.36 -21.52
N GLY A 645 42.21 -6.95 -20.52
CA GLY A 645 42.73 -6.53 -19.23
C GLY A 645 43.35 -7.71 -18.47
N MET A 646 44.25 -7.43 -17.54
CA MET A 646 44.82 -8.42 -16.62
C MET A 646 45.14 -7.73 -15.30
N ILE A 647 44.76 -8.36 -14.19
CA ILE A 647 45.16 -7.91 -12.85
C ILE A 647 46.58 -8.46 -12.58
N PRO A 648 47.58 -7.61 -12.27
CA PRO A 648 48.91 -8.07 -11.88
C PRO A 648 48.88 -9.11 -10.75
N PHE A 649 49.55 -10.24 -10.95
CA PHE A 649 49.56 -11.36 -10.00
C PHE A 649 50.27 -11.04 -8.68
N ASP A 650 51.06 -9.97 -8.61
CA ASP A 650 51.69 -9.52 -7.37
C ASP A 650 50.72 -8.77 -6.43
N GLY A 651 49.46 -8.56 -6.84
CA GLY A 651 48.43 -7.87 -6.05
C GLY A 651 48.64 -6.37 -5.95
N SER A 652 49.62 -5.81 -6.67
CA SER A 652 50.02 -4.40 -6.60
C SER A 652 48.90 -3.41 -6.95
N THR A 653 47.87 -3.86 -7.67
CA THR A 653 46.72 -3.05 -8.08
C THR A 653 45.44 -3.34 -7.29
N ILE A 654 45.53 -4.15 -6.24
CA ILE A 654 44.41 -4.42 -5.33
C ILE A 654 44.65 -3.66 -4.03
N GLY A 655 43.67 -2.88 -3.61
CA GLY A 655 43.68 -2.19 -2.32
C GLY A 655 42.56 -2.70 -1.42
N VAL A 656 42.92 -3.02 -0.18
CA VAL A 656 41.96 -3.42 0.87
C VAL A 656 41.79 -2.26 1.84
N TYR A 657 40.54 -1.96 2.16
CA TYR A 657 40.16 -0.83 3.01
C TYR A 657 39.27 -1.31 4.14
N ILE A 658 39.50 -0.81 5.36
CA ILE A 658 38.59 -0.96 6.50
C ILE A 658 38.08 0.44 6.88
N ASP A 659 36.76 0.63 6.89
CA ASP A 659 36.11 1.94 7.11
C ASP A 659 36.67 3.04 6.21
N ASN A 660 36.89 2.70 4.95
CA ASN A 660 37.52 3.55 3.92
C ASN A 660 38.99 3.91 4.19
N VAL A 661 39.62 3.33 5.22
CA VAL A 661 41.06 3.49 5.51
C VAL A 661 41.82 2.34 4.85
N PHE A 662 42.84 2.66 4.05
CA PHE A 662 43.68 1.66 3.40
C PHE A 662 44.45 0.84 4.45
N VAL A 663 44.29 -0.49 4.42
CA VAL A 663 44.93 -1.41 5.39
C VAL A 663 45.96 -2.32 4.75
N GLY A 664 46.01 -2.43 3.43
CA GLY A 664 47.06 -3.17 2.75
C GLY A 664 46.72 -3.62 1.34
N ARG A 665 47.66 -4.36 0.75
CA ARG A 665 47.50 -5.06 -0.53
C ARG A 665 47.56 -6.57 -0.27
N PRO A 666 46.69 -7.37 -0.89
CA PRO A 666 46.71 -8.80 -0.71
C PRO A 666 47.85 -9.43 -1.51
N PHE A 667 48.36 -10.57 -1.03
CA PHE A 667 48.97 -11.54 -1.92
C PHE A 667 47.91 -11.99 -2.91
N TYR A 668 48.22 -12.07 -4.21
CA TYR A 668 47.25 -12.41 -5.25
C TYR A 668 47.84 -13.48 -6.19
N GLY A 669 47.01 -14.10 -7.02
CA GLY A 669 47.45 -15.11 -7.99
C GLY A 669 47.28 -16.56 -7.54
N LEU A 670 46.48 -16.82 -6.49
CA LEU A 670 46.17 -18.19 -6.07
C LEU A 670 45.04 -18.80 -6.91
N ASN A 671 45.12 -20.10 -7.17
CA ASN A 671 44.10 -20.83 -7.94
C ASN A 671 42.94 -21.28 -7.03
N ARG A 672 41.71 -21.03 -7.48
CA ARG A 672 40.48 -21.67 -6.98
C ARG A 672 39.75 -22.35 -8.14
N ALA A 673 39.65 -23.67 -8.09
CA ALA A 673 39.07 -24.46 -9.18
C ALA A 673 37.56 -24.20 -9.38
N ASP A 674 36.83 -23.85 -8.33
CA ASP A 674 35.42 -23.49 -8.36
C ASP A 674 35.19 -22.19 -9.16
N ILE A 675 36.02 -21.17 -8.95
CA ILE A 675 35.97 -19.92 -9.72
C ILE A 675 36.39 -20.16 -11.16
N ALA A 676 37.43 -20.97 -11.36
CA ALA A 676 37.91 -21.31 -12.68
C ALA A 676 36.83 -22.00 -13.53
N ALA A 677 36.03 -22.88 -12.91
CA ALA A 677 34.95 -23.60 -13.56
C ALA A 677 33.75 -22.70 -13.91
N VAL A 678 33.39 -21.75 -13.05
CA VAL A 678 32.22 -20.87 -13.25
C VAL A 678 32.51 -19.75 -14.24
N PHE A 679 33.74 -19.24 -14.30
CA PHE A 679 34.13 -18.11 -15.14
C PHE A 679 35.25 -18.44 -16.14
N PRO A 680 35.01 -19.39 -17.07
CA PRO A 680 36.00 -19.72 -18.09
C PRO A 680 36.18 -18.55 -19.06
N GLY A 681 37.44 -18.21 -19.38
CA GLY A 681 37.77 -17.22 -20.43
C GLY A 681 37.97 -15.78 -19.94
N TYR A 682 37.80 -15.49 -18.65
CA TYR A 682 38.26 -14.22 -18.07
C TYR A 682 39.79 -14.24 -17.87
N ALA A 683 40.40 -13.06 -17.82
CA ALA A 683 41.77 -12.96 -17.35
C ALA A 683 41.81 -13.29 -15.86
N ASN A 684 42.93 -13.88 -15.42
CA ASN A 684 43.17 -14.32 -14.03
C ASN A 684 42.33 -15.54 -13.56
N THR A 685 41.49 -16.17 -14.40
CA THR A 685 40.62 -17.31 -14.02
C THR A 685 41.32 -18.43 -13.22
N ASN A 686 42.58 -18.78 -13.54
CA ASN A 686 43.34 -19.83 -12.83
C ASN A 686 44.21 -19.31 -11.67
N ALA A 687 44.09 -18.04 -11.33
CA ALA A 687 44.93 -17.32 -10.37
C ALA A 687 44.17 -16.10 -9.82
N ALA A 688 42.91 -16.32 -9.46
CA ALA A 688 41.92 -15.28 -9.15
C ALA A 688 41.88 -14.89 -7.67
N VAL A 689 42.55 -15.63 -6.79
CA VAL A 689 42.38 -15.48 -5.34
C VAL A 689 43.52 -14.68 -4.74
N GLY A 690 43.19 -13.87 -3.75
CA GLY A 690 44.16 -13.23 -2.87
C GLY A 690 43.76 -13.22 -1.40
N TYR A 691 44.72 -12.86 -0.55
CA TYR A 691 44.48 -12.64 0.88
C TYR A 691 45.40 -11.58 1.48
N VAL A 692 44.92 -10.91 2.53
CA VAL A 692 45.71 -10.04 3.40
C VAL A 692 45.40 -10.35 4.85
N ASP A 693 46.42 -10.38 5.71
CA ASP A 693 46.25 -10.51 7.16
C ASP A 693 46.25 -9.12 7.78
N PHE A 694 45.31 -8.87 8.70
CA PHE A 694 45.32 -7.66 9.52
C PHE A 694 45.00 -7.97 10.98
N ASP A 695 45.53 -7.12 11.86
CA ASP A 695 45.36 -7.26 13.29
C ASP A 695 44.18 -6.42 13.78
N THR A 696 43.07 -7.07 14.11
CA THR A 696 41.85 -6.41 14.59
C THR A 696 42.06 -5.68 15.92
N ARG A 697 43.13 -5.98 16.67
CA ARG A 697 43.51 -5.27 17.91
C ARG A 697 43.93 -3.82 17.65
N THR A 698 44.20 -3.46 16.40
CA THR A 698 44.52 -2.09 15.99
C THR A 698 43.29 -1.24 15.69
N LEU A 699 42.10 -1.85 15.69
CA LEU A 699 40.82 -1.23 15.40
C LEU A 699 39.97 -1.18 16.67
N ALA A 700 39.00 -0.26 16.70
CA ALA A 700 38.05 -0.19 17.80
C ALA A 700 37.22 -1.48 17.89
N ASN A 701 36.68 -1.80 19.07
CA ASN A 701 35.61 -2.80 19.14
C ASN A 701 34.33 -2.18 18.58
N GLY A 702 33.56 -2.95 17.82
CA GLY A 702 32.33 -2.47 17.18
C GLY A 702 32.17 -2.96 15.75
N VAL A 703 31.21 -2.38 15.02
CA VAL A 703 30.93 -2.71 13.63
C VAL A 703 31.90 -1.97 12.71
N HIS A 704 32.51 -2.70 11.78
CA HIS A 704 33.42 -2.21 10.77
C HIS A 704 32.97 -2.66 9.38
N THR A 705 33.43 -1.95 8.36
CA THR A 705 33.26 -2.32 6.95
C THR A 705 34.61 -2.63 6.33
N ILE A 706 34.70 -3.66 5.49
CA ILE A 706 35.88 -3.99 4.69
C ILE A 706 35.51 -4.02 3.21
N SER A 707 36.33 -3.43 2.36
CA SER A 707 36.13 -3.39 0.92
C SER A 707 37.41 -3.59 0.13
N TRP A 708 37.28 -4.09 -1.10
CA TRP A 708 38.37 -4.27 -2.05
C TRP A 708 38.14 -3.39 -3.26
N VAL A 709 39.17 -2.64 -3.66
CA VAL A 709 39.20 -1.90 -4.93
C VAL A 709 40.29 -2.51 -5.80
N VAL A 710 39.93 -2.88 -7.03
CA VAL A 710 40.82 -3.60 -7.95
C VAL A 710 40.97 -2.79 -9.23
N TYR A 711 42.22 -2.67 -9.70
CA TYR A 711 42.53 -2.13 -11.03
C TYR A 711 43.22 -3.20 -11.88
N ASP A 712 42.91 -3.21 -13.18
CA ASP A 712 43.67 -3.97 -14.16
C ASP A 712 44.82 -3.15 -14.78
N ASN A 713 45.65 -3.82 -15.59
CA ASN A 713 46.76 -3.23 -16.31
C ASN A 713 46.36 -2.28 -17.46
N ARG A 714 45.07 -2.07 -17.70
CA ARG A 714 44.52 -1.11 -18.66
C ARG A 714 43.92 0.11 -17.97
N GLY A 715 43.98 0.15 -16.64
CA GLY A 715 43.46 1.25 -15.82
C GLY A 715 41.97 1.14 -15.51
N GLY A 716 41.29 0.06 -15.91
CA GLY A 716 39.92 -0.21 -15.50
C GLY A 716 39.90 -0.61 -14.03
N GLY A 717 39.12 0.08 -13.20
CA GLY A 717 39.02 -0.25 -11.79
C GLY A 717 37.65 -0.05 -11.17
N GLN A 718 37.32 -0.93 -10.24
CA GLN A 718 36.03 -0.97 -9.54
C GLN A 718 36.18 -1.59 -8.15
N GLY A 719 35.25 -1.27 -7.26
CA GLY A 719 35.01 -2.06 -6.05
C GLY A 719 34.44 -3.43 -6.40
N ILE A 720 34.92 -4.48 -5.76
CA ILE A 720 34.54 -5.87 -6.06
C ILE A 720 34.02 -6.61 -4.83
N GLY A 721 33.56 -5.88 -3.83
CA GLY A 721 33.19 -6.44 -2.54
C GLY A 721 33.13 -5.36 -1.48
N SER A 722 32.05 -5.35 -0.70
CA SER A 722 32.07 -4.85 0.67
C SER A 722 31.43 -5.85 1.63
N ARG A 723 31.96 -5.91 2.86
CA ARG A 723 31.40 -6.68 3.98
C ARG A 723 31.37 -5.82 5.22
N TYR A 724 30.34 -5.97 6.03
CA TYR A 724 30.39 -5.53 7.43
C TYR A 724 30.77 -6.72 8.32
N PHE A 725 31.44 -6.44 9.42
CA PHE A 725 31.84 -7.42 10.43
C PHE A 725 31.98 -6.72 11.78
N THR A 726 31.97 -7.47 12.87
CA THR A 726 32.10 -6.92 14.23
C THR A 726 33.44 -7.31 14.83
N ILE A 727 34.18 -6.34 15.36
CA ILE A 727 35.41 -6.60 16.11
C ILE A 727 35.09 -6.67 17.60
N ASN A 728 35.54 -7.76 18.23
CA ASN A 728 35.45 -7.95 19.66
C ASN A 728 36.77 -8.48 20.23
N ASN A 729 37.67 -7.58 20.63
CA ASN A 729 38.96 -7.92 21.22
C ASN A 729 38.92 -8.14 22.75
N HIS A 730 37.76 -8.37 23.37
CA HIS A 730 37.71 -8.57 24.83
C HIS A 730 38.67 -9.69 25.26
N SER A 731 39.57 -9.34 26.18
CA SER A 731 40.55 -10.25 26.80
C SER A 731 39.83 -11.41 27.49
N CYS A 732 40.32 -12.64 27.30
CA CYS A 732 39.96 -13.76 28.17
C CYS A 732 40.04 -13.32 29.65
N PRO A 733 39.10 -13.72 30.51
CA PRO A 733 39.28 -13.53 31.94
C PRO A 733 40.51 -14.34 32.37
N ASN A 734 41.43 -13.69 33.10
CA ASN A 734 42.43 -14.38 33.90
C ASN A 734 41.77 -15.21 35.00
#